data_AF-A0A9Q0DQC2-F1
#
_entry.id   AF-A0A9Q0DQC2-F1
#
_cell.length_a   1.000
_cell.length_b   1.000
_cell.length_c   1.000
_cell.angle_alpha   90.00
_cell.angle_beta   90.00
_cell.angle_gamma   90.00
#
_symmetry.space_group_name_H-M   'P 1'
#
loop_
_entity.id
_entity.type
_entity.pdbx_description
1 polymer ?
#
loop_
_entity_poly.entity_id
_entity_poly.type
_entity_poly.pdbx_seq_one_letter_code
_entity_poly.pdbx_strand_id
1 'polypeptide(L)'
;MVNGDFAKLTRKHGIKISAGFACTVEEIGLAVGEKVGHGSIKSLARMNSAVVIFLDQVEKVNCVIETGITNGQRRVIHSLLSGTGQEITEPSQIRRRAVSFYSTLYTSEYEEGETLSEGFCNGLPQVSEEANSQLEGPLTIQELQTALQGMQGRRAPGIDGLSVEFYKAYWDVLSHDLLDVFNESLASGSMPVSCRRAVITLLPKKGNLQDIKNWRPVSLLCVDYKILSKALATRLGKAVEQVIHRDQTYCVPGRSMVDNVHLIRDVLEVSSSLGINTGLISLDQEKAFDRVEHSFLWKVMEKFGFSAGFIAKIKVLYNKIESVLKFNGGLCAPFRVCRGVRQGCALSGMLYVLSLEPLLSKIRSKLQGLFLPGLNGNMVLSVYADDVVVFVRDQKDTDILVDIVRDFSSASAARVNWKKSEALAVGEWSGGLPVLPQSMVWKKDGFKYLGVFLGKEIVVLKNWEDVIEKIEGKLSKLDVSSSETPGLTVALCRSKTLCLQQLVDAVGPELSDAQALGSLLGLHSVRVAQRILQLWSQILCPEEKRLLRSYGQGRARPDPADPFPEIYLSPGLGELTGPLLQLLRTIPDRHMVKFIMETLSNRSFILQTSSGQCSRLRRLKNGVPQGSVLSPMLFNVYIHDLPDTASRKYGYADDLAIMLSRPTWKAMEEGLNEDMGTLVPYLRRWRLQLSVGKSVAAAYHLSTREARRELEVRVDNKCLEVQQAPKYLGVRLDWTLSFKQHLEEVKAKVTSRVALIRRLAGTTWGASAKTLRISTQALVFSAAEYCAP
;
A
#
# COMPACT_ATOMS: atom_id res chain seq x y z
N MET A 1 -30.60 -37.49 -58.88
CA MET A 1 -31.48 -36.30 -59.18
C MET A 1 -32.85 -36.46 -58.51
N VAL A 2 -33.05 -35.82 -57.36
CA VAL A 2 -33.75 -34.58 -56.99
C VAL A 2 -34.65 -34.87 -55.78
N ASN A 3 -34.16 -34.57 -54.57
CA ASN A 3 -35.06 -33.41 -54.33
C ASN A 3 -34.69 -32.71 -53.02
N GLY A 4 -33.32 -32.28 -52.64
CA GLY A 4 -32.42 -31.15 -52.93
C GLY A 4 -33.04 -29.80 -52.52
N ASP A 5 -33.47 -29.35 -51.50
CA ASP A 5 -32.99 -28.08 -50.94
C ASP A 5 -33.75 -27.80 -49.63
N PHE A 6 -33.77 -28.59 -48.65
CA PHE A 6 -33.67 -29.16 -47.30
C PHE A 6 -34.17 -30.60 -47.33
N ALA A 7 -33.86 -31.23 -48.40
CA ALA A 7 -33.05 -31.13 -49.62
C ALA A 7 -32.63 -29.68 -49.92
N LYS A 8 -32.90 -28.73 -48.72
CA LYS A 8 -31.94 -27.63 -48.56
C LYS A 8 -32.40 -26.67 -47.45
N LEU A 9 -32.89 -27.21 -46.09
CA LEU A 9 -32.52 -26.55 -44.82
C LEU A 9 -33.70 -26.62 -43.82
N THR A 10 -34.60 -27.32 -43.54
CA THR A 10 -35.63 -27.63 -42.55
C THR A 10 -36.69 -28.54 -43.14
N ARG A 11 -36.33 -29.17 -44.74
CA ARG A 11 -35.80 -30.11 -45.73
C ARG A 11 -34.38 -29.74 -46.16
N LYS A 12 -34.36 -28.44 -45.60
CA LYS A 12 -33.11 -27.67 -45.39
C LYS A 12 -33.09 -27.12 -43.96
N HIS A 13 -34.49 -27.57 -42.79
CA HIS A 13 -35.36 -27.16 -41.68
C HIS A 13 -34.98 -27.93 -40.43
N GLY A 14 -34.95 -27.84 -39.32
CA GLY A 14 -35.99 -28.07 -38.28
C GLY A 14 -35.59 -29.22 -37.38
N ILE A 15 -34.67 -28.94 -36.50
CA ILE A 15 -34.36 -29.79 -35.33
C ILE A 15 -35.07 -29.19 -34.11
N LYS A 16 -36.33 -29.86 -33.88
CA LYS A 16 -36.68 -29.93 -32.44
C LYS A 16 -35.96 -31.10 -31.76
N ILE A 17 -34.91 -30.73 -30.99
CA ILE A 17 -34.20 -31.70 -30.12
C ILE A 17 -35.09 -32.02 -28.92
N SER A 18 -35.93 -33.18 -29.01
CA SER A 18 -36.52 -33.93 -27.88
C SER A 18 -35.42 -34.56 -27.00
N ALA A 19 -35.43 -34.20 -25.63
CA ALA A 19 -34.89 -34.54 -24.29
C ALA A 19 -34.35 -35.97 -24.25
N GLY A 20 -33.02 -36.01 -24.70
CA GLY A 20 -32.18 -37.04 -24.03
C GLY A 20 -31.01 -37.44 -24.94
N PHE A 21 -30.15 -36.47 -25.40
CA PHE A 21 -28.84 -36.93 -25.90
C PHE A 21 -27.80 -35.83 -25.65
N ALA A 22 -26.72 -35.95 -24.82
CA ALA A 22 -25.46 -35.30 -24.40
C ALA A 22 -24.51 -35.11 -25.59
N CYS A 23 -24.86 -34.12 -26.50
CA CYS A 23 -23.74 -33.75 -27.41
C CYS A 23 -23.15 -32.40 -26.97
N THR A 24 -21.71 -32.24 -26.81
CA THR A 24 -20.90 -31.08 -26.37
C THR A 24 -20.69 -30.10 -27.55
N VAL A 25 -20.77 -28.73 -27.34
CA VAL A 25 -20.48 -27.53 -28.17
C VAL A 25 -19.26 -27.80 -29.07
N GLU A 26 -18.47 -28.79 -28.81
CA GLU A 26 -17.26 -29.25 -29.52
C GLU A 26 -17.61 -30.24 -30.65
N GLU A 27 -18.68 -30.89 -30.55
CA GLU A 27 -19.12 -31.87 -31.57
C GLU A 27 -20.00 -31.21 -32.63
N ILE A 28 -20.61 -30.02 -32.32
CA ILE A 28 -21.40 -29.10 -33.17
C ILE A 28 -20.45 -28.16 -33.92
N GLY A 29 -19.29 -27.93 -33.35
CA GLY A 29 -18.19 -27.14 -33.94
C GLY A 29 -17.37 -27.95 -34.94
N LEU A 30 -17.34 -29.32 -34.80
CA LEU A 30 -16.65 -30.31 -35.66
C LEU A 30 -17.48 -30.66 -36.89
N ALA A 31 -18.79 -30.41 -36.84
CA ALA A 31 -19.68 -30.77 -37.96
C ALA A 31 -19.86 -29.57 -38.90
N VAL A 32 -19.54 -28.30 -38.31
CA VAL A 32 -19.59 -27.05 -39.10
C VAL A 32 -18.21 -26.79 -39.72
N GLY A 33 -17.24 -27.33 -39.22
CA GLY A 33 -15.83 -27.25 -39.65
C GLY A 33 -15.49 -28.33 -40.68
N GLU A 34 -16.26 -29.31 -40.96
CA GLU A 34 -16.03 -30.36 -41.98
C GLU A 34 -16.58 -29.93 -43.34
N LYS A 35 -17.28 -28.69 -43.38
CA LYS A 35 -17.81 -28.20 -44.67
C LYS A 35 -16.98 -27.00 -45.15
N VAL A 36 -15.70 -26.67 -44.32
CA VAL A 36 -14.90 -25.55 -44.90
C VAL A 36 -13.41 -25.90 -44.74
N GLY A 37 -13.00 -27.22 -44.96
CA GLY A 37 -11.61 -27.65 -45.21
C GLY A 37 -10.65 -27.15 -44.12
N HIS A 38 -10.49 -27.81 -42.89
CA HIS A 38 -9.70 -27.37 -41.72
C HIS A 38 -8.93 -28.55 -41.12
N GLY A 39 -8.11 -29.34 -41.71
CA GLY A 39 -7.15 -30.19 -40.97
C GLY A 39 -5.89 -29.42 -40.59
N SER A 40 -5.65 -28.12 -40.92
CA SER A 40 -4.41 -27.34 -40.67
C SER A 40 -4.66 -26.24 -39.64
N ILE A 41 -5.97 -25.94 -39.35
CA ILE A 41 -6.28 -24.79 -38.46
C ILE A 41 -6.53 -25.32 -37.04
N LYS A 42 -6.93 -26.63 -36.84
CA LYS A 42 -7.17 -27.22 -35.51
C LYS A 42 -5.87 -27.73 -34.90
N SER A 43 -4.94 -27.99 -35.65
CA SER A 43 -3.60 -28.47 -35.18
C SER A 43 -2.68 -27.28 -34.88
N LEU A 44 -2.98 -26.08 -35.47
CA LEU A 44 -2.22 -24.82 -35.27
C LEU A 44 -2.72 -24.06 -34.04
N ALA A 45 -3.96 -24.21 -33.70
CA ALA A 45 -4.54 -23.61 -32.47
C ALA A 45 -4.16 -24.44 -31.23
N ARG A 46 -3.93 -25.73 -31.47
CA ARG A 46 -3.48 -26.61 -30.36
C ARG A 46 -1.99 -26.41 -30.06
N MET A 47 -1.27 -25.99 -31.10
CA MET A 47 0.19 -25.77 -30.95
C MET A 47 0.44 -24.37 -30.34
N ASN A 48 -0.39 -23.43 -30.68
CA ASN A 48 -0.28 -22.08 -30.09
C ASN A 48 -0.75 -22.05 -28.63
N SER A 49 -1.65 -22.92 -28.29
CA SER A 49 -2.16 -22.97 -26.90
C SER A 49 -1.20 -23.75 -26.00
N ALA A 50 -0.51 -24.72 -26.52
CA ALA A 50 0.47 -25.51 -25.74
C ALA A 50 1.76 -24.70 -25.53
N VAL A 51 2.12 -23.82 -26.51
CA VAL A 51 3.34 -22.98 -26.39
C VAL A 51 3.06 -21.81 -25.44
N VAL A 52 1.85 -21.36 -25.36
CA VAL A 52 1.47 -20.24 -24.48
C VAL A 52 1.35 -20.73 -23.04
N ILE A 53 0.78 -21.90 -22.78
CA ILE A 53 0.61 -22.43 -21.42
C ILE A 53 1.99 -22.83 -20.87
N PHE A 54 2.87 -23.15 -21.57
CA PHE A 54 4.19 -23.60 -21.10
C PHE A 54 5.11 -22.40 -20.85
N LEU A 55 5.07 -21.29 -21.69
CA LEU A 55 5.87 -20.07 -21.45
C LEU A 55 5.37 -19.34 -20.21
N ASP A 56 4.09 -19.55 -19.88
CA ASP A 56 3.53 -18.97 -18.64
C ASP A 56 4.06 -19.71 -17.40
N GLN A 57 4.32 -20.96 -17.47
CA GLN A 57 4.79 -21.76 -16.31
C GLN A 57 6.30 -21.61 -16.12
N VAL A 58 7.05 -21.34 -17.16
CA VAL A 58 8.52 -21.19 -17.09
C VAL A 58 8.86 -19.77 -16.61
N GLU A 59 8.07 -18.75 -16.99
CA GLU A 59 8.27 -17.37 -16.47
C GLU A 59 7.92 -17.28 -14.98
N LYS A 60 6.97 -18.09 -14.58
CA LYS A 60 6.65 -18.11 -13.13
C LYS A 60 7.77 -18.78 -12.33
N VAL A 61 8.43 -19.66 -12.97
CA VAL A 61 9.51 -20.39 -12.27
C VAL A 61 10.81 -19.57 -12.35
N ASN A 62 11.04 -18.87 -13.40
CA ASN A 62 12.25 -18.04 -13.54
C ASN A 62 12.16 -16.77 -12.70
N CYS A 63 10.95 -16.24 -12.58
CA CYS A 63 10.75 -15.09 -11.67
C CYS A 63 10.96 -15.50 -10.21
N VAL A 64 10.59 -16.69 -9.90
CA VAL A 64 10.75 -17.17 -8.50
C VAL A 64 12.24 -17.45 -8.23
N ILE A 65 12.97 -17.88 -9.24
CA ILE A 65 14.38 -18.26 -9.06
C ILE A 65 15.25 -16.99 -9.06
N GLU A 66 14.92 -15.97 -9.91
CA GLU A 66 15.69 -14.72 -9.98
C GLU A 66 15.41 -13.83 -8.75
N THR A 67 14.12 -13.84 -8.30
CA THR A 67 13.79 -13.12 -7.05
C THR A 67 14.41 -13.83 -5.84
N GLY A 68 14.48 -15.15 -5.86
CA GLY A 68 15.07 -15.96 -4.78
C GLY A 68 16.60 -15.82 -4.74
N ILE A 69 17.32 -15.62 -5.88
CA ILE A 69 18.79 -15.54 -5.98
C ILE A 69 19.24 -14.10 -5.70
N THR A 70 18.53 -13.02 -6.14
CA THR A 70 18.87 -11.60 -5.87
C THR A 70 18.55 -11.23 -4.41
N ASN A 71 17.44 -11.81 -3.79
CA ASN A 71 17.09 -11.56 -2.38
C ASN A 71 17.98 -12.39 -1.44
N GLY A 72 18.50 -13.57 -1.88
CA GLY A 72 19.41 -14.46 -1.10
C GLY A 72 20.82 -13.88 -1.01
N GLN A 73 21.33 -13.05 -2.02
CA GLN A 73 22.70 -12.48 -2.03
C GLN A 73 22.76 -11.21 -1.18
N ARG A 74 21.63 -10.50 -0.89
CA ARG A 74 21.62 -9.28 -0.04
C ARG A 74 21.47 -9.65 1.44
N ARG A 75 21.18 -11.01 1.72
CA ARG A 75 20.88 -11.39 3.12
C ARG A 75 22.08 -12.14 3.72
N VAL A 76 23.19 -12.28 2.85
CA VAL A 76 24.31 -13.05 3.41
C VAL A 76 25.33 -12.05 4.00
N ILE A 77 25.62 -12.28 5.28
CA ILE A 77 26.60 -11.39 5.97
C ILE A 77 28.01 -11.93 5.74
N HIS A 78 28.82 -11.13 5.02
CA HIS A 78 30.17 -11.61 4.62
C HIS A 78 31.23 -11.13 5.61
N SER A 79 30.85 -9.99 6.34
CA SER A 79 31.84 -9.51 7.34
C SER A 79 31.14 -8.62 8.37
N LEU A 80 31.69 -8.65 9.67
CA LEU A 80 31.19 -7.79 10.75
C LEU A 80 32.37 -7.15 11.48
N LEU A 81 32.13 -5.98 12.13
CA LEU A 81 33.18 -5.34 12.94
C LEU A 81 33.15 -5.91 14.36
N SER A 82 34.39 -6.12 14.88
CA SER A 82 34.46 -6.60 16.28
C SER A 82 34.13 -5.44 17.24
N GLY A 83 33.89 -5.75 18.64
CA GLY A 83 33.66 -4.71 19.67
C GLY A 83 34.80 -3.69 19.73
N THR A 84 35.95 -3.96 19.15
CA THR A 84 37.15 -3.08 19.16
C THR A 84 37.37 -2.45 17.78
N GLY A 85 36.40 -2.72 16.79
CA GLY A 85 36.40 -2.01 15.50
C GLY A 85 37.20 -2.78 14.43
N GLN A 86 37.66 -4.06 14.73
CA GLN A 86 38.36 -4.88 13.71
C GLN A 86 37.35 -5.71 12.88
N GLU A 87 37.79 -5.83 11.61
CA GLU A 87 36.88 -6.54 10.67
C GLU A 87 37.02 -8.06 10.84
N ILE A 88 35.77 -8.64 11.08
CA ILE A 88 35.73 -10.12 11.20
C ILE A 88 35.16 -10.72 9.90
N THR A 89 35.84 -11.67 9.29
CA THR A 89 35.39 -12.20 7.98
C THR A 89 35.21 -13.72 8.07
N GLU A 90 35.78 -14.27 9.22
CA GLU A 90 35.59 -15.72 9.41
C GLU A 90 34.15 -16.04 9.88
N PRO A 91 33.43 -17.01 9.19
CA PRO A 91 32.00 -17.32 9.42
C PRO A 91 31.74 -17.75 10.87
N SER A 92 32.59 -18.50 11.51
CA SER A 92 32.37 -18.93 12.90
C SER A 92 32.45 -17.73 13.87
N GLN A 93 33.38 -16.86 13.64
CA GLN A 93 33.53 -15.67 14.52
C GLN A 93 32.40 -14.67 14.31
N ILE A 94 31.97 -14.64 13.05
CA ILE A 94 30.83 -13.73 12.75
C ILE A 94 29.57 -14.24 13.46
N ARG A 95 29.42 -15.54 13.38
CA ARG A 95 28.23 -16.14 14.04
C ARG A 95 28.29 -15.91 15.56
N ARG A 96 29.45 -16.11 16.15
CA ARG A 96 29.58 -15.94 17.61
C ARG A 96 29.32 -14.48 18.01
N ARG A 97 29.81 -13.63 17.27
CA ARG A 97 29.58 -12.21 17.57
C ARG A 97 28.09 -11.85 17.47
N ALA A 98 27.47 -12.35 16.38
CA ALA A 98 26.02 -12.04 16.23
C ALA A 98 25.20 -12.63 17.37
N VAL A 99 25.54 -13.89 17.76
CA VAL A 99 24.77 -14.53 18.84
C VAL A 99 25.04 -13.80 20.17
N SER A 100 26.27 -13.44 20.34
CA SER A 100 26.60 -12.74 21.61
C SER A 100 25.89 -11.39 21.69
N PHE A 101 25.91 -10.69 20.64
CA PHE A 101 25.26 -9.36 20.62
C PHE A 101 23.77 -9.47 20.94
N TYR A 102 23.00 -10.33 20.22
CA TYR A 102 21.53 -10.38 20.42
C TYR A 102 21.20 -11.10 21.74
N SER A 103 22.12 -12.02 22.16
CA SER A 103 21.88 -12.63 23.49
C SER A 103 22.00 -11.59 24.60
N THR A 104 22.96 -10.71 24.48
CA THR A 104 23.11 -9.63 25.48
C THR A 104 21.96 -8.63 25.38
N LEU A 105 21.53 -8.29 24.18
CA LEU A 105 20.44 -7.35 23.97
C LEU A 105 19.15 -7.83 24.65
N TYR A 106 18.98 -9.16 24.72
CA TYR A 106 17.68 -9.65 25.24
C TYR A 106 17.83 -10.08 26.69
N THR A 107 18.98 -9.71 27.31
CA THR A 107 19.14 -10.00 28.75
C THR A 107 18.49 -8.86 29.57
N SER A 108 17.84 -9.25 30.66
CA SER A 108 17.10 -8.26 31.48
C SER A 108 18.08 -7.32 32.19
N GLU A 109 17.73 -6.02 32.18
CA GLU A 109 18.53 -5.02 32.94
C GLU A 109 17.70 -4.41 34.07
N TYR A 110 16.69 -5.05 34.29
CA TYR A 110 15.71 -4.46 35.21
C TYR A 110 16.20 -4.67 36.66
N GLU A 111 16.41 -3.45 37.37
CA GLU A 111 16.72 -3.51 38.81
C GLU A 111 15.48 -3.13 39.63
N GLU A 112 14.88 -4.04 40.38
CA GLU A 112 13.63 -3.80 41.13
C GLU A 112 13.79 -2.61 42.07
N GLY A 113 13.69 -1.34 41.51
CA GLY A 113 13.61 -0.18 42.43
C GLY A 113 12.17 0.31 42.56
N GLU A 114 11.33 -0.13 43.49
CA GLU A 114 9.88 -0.03 43.83
C GLU A 114 9.45 1.44 43.90
N THR A 115 10.33 2.54 43.90
CA THR A 115 9.80 3.87 44.25
C THR A 115 9.61 4.72 42.99
N LEU A 116 10.34 4.53 41.86
CA LEU A 116 10.26 5.39 40.66
C LEU A 116 9.25 4.81 39.66
N SER A 117 9.03 3.50 39.71
CA SER A 117 8.00 2.87 38.85
C SER A 117 6.59 3.17 39.36
N GLU A 118 6.47 3.44 40.69
CA GLU A 118 5.13 3.76 41.25
C GLU A 118 4.73 5.20 40.92
N GLY A 119 5.79 6.09 40.80
CA GLY A 119 5.47 7.51 40.46
C GLY A 119 4.89 7.64 39.04
N PHE A 120 5.33 6.77 38.09
CA PHE A 120 4.87 6.90 36.68
C PHE A 120 3.55 6.15 36.48
N CYS A 121 3.26 5.32 37.45
CA CYS A 121 2.06 4.48 37.26
C CYS A 121 0.90 5.02 38.11
N ASN A 122 1.13 6.22 38.75
CA ASN A 122 0.03 6.79 39.56
C ASN A 122 -0.91 7.62 38.69
N GLY A 123 -2.27 7.35 38.78
CA GLY A 123 -3.27 8.21 38.12
C GLY A 123 -3.56 7.75 36.68
N LEU A 124 -3.09 6.44 36.37
CA LEU A 124 -3.38 5.94 35.00
C LEU A 124 -4.83 5.52 34.88
N PRO A 125 -5.37 5.64 33.65
CA PRO A 125 -6.76 5.20 33.46
C PRO A 125 -6.92 3.69 33.70
N GLN A 126 -8.18 3.41 34.09
CA GLN A 126 -8.41 1.99 34.46
C GLN A 126 -9.40 1.35 33.47
N VAL A 127 -9.13 0.10 33.31
CA VAL A 127 -10.05 -0.64 32.42
C VAL A 127 -11.34 -0.92 33.21
N SER A 128 -12.48 -0.82 32.53
CA SER A 128 -13.77 -1.06 33.20
C SER A 128 -13.96 -2.54 33.56
N GLU A 129 -14.73 -2.76 34.58
CA GLU A 129 -14.99 -4.15 35.00
C GLU A 129 -15.67 -4.96 33.88
N GLU A 130 -16.55 -4.32 33.18
CA GLU A 130 -17.22 -5.01 32.03
C GLU A 130 -16.20 -5.48 30.99
N ALA A 131 -15.25 -4.58 30.69
CA ALA A 131 -14.21 -4.98 29.70
C ALA A 131 -13.35 -6.13 30.24
N ASN A 132 -13.09 -6.10 31.52
CA ASN A 132 -12.28 -7.19 32.11
C ASN A 132 -13.00 -8.54 32.04
N SER A 133 -14.29 -8.52 32.27
CA SER A 133 -15.04 -9.80 32.25
C SER A 133 -15.00 -10.43 30.85
N GLN A 134 -14.86 -9.60 29.83
CA GLN A 134 -14.84 -10.14 28.46
C GLN A 134 -13.45 -10.67 28.10
N LEU A 135 -12.48 -10.25 28.83
CA LEU A 135 -11.10 -10.67 28.50
C LEU A 135 -10.76 -12.00 29.18
N GLU A 136 -11.50 -12.48 30.19
CA GLU A 136 -11.05 -13.58 31.07
C GLU A 136 -11.65 -14.91 30.60
N GLY A 137 -12.65 -14.82 29.79
CA GLY A 137 -13.30 -16.10 29.41
C GLY A 137 -12.36 -17.02 28.64
N PRO A 138 -12.72 -18.38 28.60
CA PRO A 138 -11.93 -19.31 27.79
C PRO A 138 -12.04 -18.99 26.29
N LEU A 139 -10.93 -19.42 25.60
CA LEU A 139 -10.95 -19.18 24.13
C LEU A 139 -11.98 -20.10 23.45
N THR A 140 -12.51 -19.52 22.36
CA THR A 140 -13.51 -20.32 21.62
C THR A 140 -12.97 -20.61 20.21
N ILE A 141 -13.63 -21.57 19.62
CA ILE A 141 -13.19 -21.94 18.24
C ILE A 141 -13.45 -20.78 17.29
N GLN A 142 -14.54 -20.11 17.49
CA GLN A 142 -14.87 -18.98 16.59
C GLN A 142 -13.78 -17.90 16.64
N GLU A 143 -13.27 -17.71 17.86
CA GLU A 143 -12.20 -16.69 17.98
C GLU A 143 -10.94 -17.13 17.21
N LEU A 144 -10.66 -18.38 17.35
CA LEU A 144 -9.46 -18.88 16.62
C LEU A 144 -9.66 -18.83 15.11
N GLN A 145 -10.87 -19.17 14.76
CA GLN A 145 -11.14 -19.16 13.30
C GLN A 145 -11.04 -17.73 12.75
N THR A 146 -11.61 -16.81 13.48
CA THR A 146 -11.54 -15.42 13.01
C THR A 146 -10.06 -14.97 12.94
N ALA A 147 -9.33 -15.39 13.92
CA ALA A 147 -7.89 -15.05 13.91
C ALA A 147 -7.18 -15.64 12.68
N LEU A 148 -7.49 -16.87 12.40
CA LEU A 148 -6.82 -17.52 11.26
C LEU A 148 -7.25 -16.88 9.93
N GLN A 149 -8.48 -16.53 9.78
CA GLN A 149 -8.97 -15.99 8.49
C GLN A 149 -8.43 -14.58 8.27
N GLY A 150 -8.15 -13.93 9.36
CA GLY A 150 -7.63 -12.55 9.23
C GLY A 150 -6.14 -12.53 8.90
N MET A 151 -5.50 -13.68 8.87
CA MET A 151 -4.06 -13.70 8.61
C MET A 151 -3.76 -13.69 7.11
N GLN A 152 -2.65 -13.00 6.79
CA GLN A 152 -2.28 -12.92 5.36
C GLN A 152 -1.50 -14.17 4.94
N GLY A 153 -1.83 -14.69 3.72
CA GLY A 153 -1.12 -15.88 3.17
C GLY A 153 0.23 -15.48 2.54
N ARG A 154 1.12 -16.61 2.31
CA ARG A 154 2.40 -16.51 1.58
C ARG A 154 3.44 -15.80 2.43
N ARG A 155 3.26 -15.94 3.74
CA ARG A 155 4.32 -15.48 4.66
C ARG A 155 5.16 -16.66 5.14
N ALA A 156 6.42 -16.24 5.58
CA ALA A 156 7.35 -17.32 5.99
C ALA A 156 6.88 -17.96 7.30
N PRO A 157 6.88 -19.31 7.33
CA PRO A 157 6.45 -20.01 8.54
C PRO A 157 7.58 -20.08 9.59
N GLY A 158 7.18 -20.42 10.75
CA GLY A 158 8.18 -20.57 11.84
C GLY A 158 9.03 -21.83 11.66
N ILE A 159 9.61 -22.36 12.68
CA ILE A 159 10.67 -23.41 12.62
C ILE A 159 10.06 -24.75 12.21
N ASP A 160 8.70 -24.84 12.33
CA ASP A 160 8.10 -26.16 12.00
C ASP A 160 7.72 -26.24 10.52
N GLY A 161 7.70 -25.07 9.91
CA GLY A 161 7.55 -25.08 8.44
C GLY A 161 6.07 -25.10 8.03
N LEU A 162 5.17 -25.05 9.05
CA LEU A 162 3.74 -25.09 8.67
C LEU A 162 3.23 -23.66 8.41
N SER A 163 2.56 -23.55 7.21
CA SER A 163 2.15 -22.19 6.77
C SER A 163 0.69 -21.91 7.17
N VAL A 164 0.32 -20.64 6.94
CA VAL A 164 -1.08 -20.24 7.22
C VAL A 164 -2.03 -21.05 6.32
N GLU A 165 -1.59 -21.34 5.10
CA GLU A 165 -2.44 -22.11 4.14
C GLU A 165 -2.71 -23.52 4.66
N PHE A 166 -1.69 -23.97 5.25
CA PHE A 166 -1.88 -25.33 5.80
C PHE A 166 -3.00 -25.32 6.85
N TYR A 167 -2.97 -24.37 7.73
CA TYR A 167 -3.99 -24.35 8.81
C TYR A 167 -5.37 -24.02 8.25
N LYS A 168 -5.37 -23.19 7.21
CA LYS A 168 -6.71 -22.89 6.61
C LYS A 168 -7.27 -24.13 5.92
N ALA A 169 -6.44 -24.88 5.34
CA ALA A 169 -6.92 -26.04 4.56
C ALA A 169 -7.37 -27.17 5.51
N TYR A 170 -6.77 -27.22 6.67
CA TYR A 170 -7.10 -28.40 7.51
C TYR A 170 -7.74 -27.94 8.82
N TRP A 171 -8.37 -26.81 8.80
CA TRP A 171 -8.91 -26.20 10.04
C TRP A 171 -10.01 -27.08 10.63
N ASP A 172 -10.78 -27.73 9.74
CA ASP A 172 -11.92 -28.54 10.27
C ASP A 172 -11.41 -29.76 11.05
N VAL A 173 -10.24 -30.10 10.74
CA VAL A 173 -9.69 -31.29 11.43
C VAL A 173 -8.92 -30.86 12.69
N LEU A 174 -8.24 -29.66 12.67
CA LEU A 174 -7.26 -29.32 13.73
C LEU A 174 -7.89 -28.42 14.78
N SER A 175 -8.96 -27.78 14.49
CA SER A 175 -9.42 -26.63 15.29
C SER A 175 -9.74 -27.07 16.72
N HIS A 176 -10.32 -28.23 16.89
CA HIS A 176 -10.72 -28.61 18.26
C HIS A 176 -9.50 -29.00 19.09
N ASP A 177 -8.57 -29.67 18.45
CA ASP A 177 -7.34 -30.03 19.19
C ASP A 177 -6.54 -28.79 19.56
N LEU A 178 -6.49 -27.86 18.61
CA LEU A 178 -5.74 -26.62 18.92
C LEU A 178 -6.40 -25.86 20.08
N LEU A 179 -7.68 -25.83 20.03
CA LEU A 179 -8.36 -25.11 21.13
C LEU A 179 -8.04 -25.77 22.48
N ASP A 180 -8.07 -27.08 22.51
CA ASP A 180 -7.78 -27.77 23.80
C ASP A 180 -6.34 -27.48 24.25
N VAL A 181 -5.47 -27.48 23.30
CA VAL A 181 -4.05 -27.25 23.66
C VAL A 181 -3.89 -25.81 24.18
N PHE A 182 -4.52 -24.87 23.48
CA PHE A 182 -4.35 -23.46 23.90
C PHE A 182 -4.99 -23.21 25.27
N ASN A 183 -6.15 -23.69 25.47
CA ASN A 183 -6.80 -23.44 26.78
C ASN A 183 -6.02 -24.13 27.91
N GLU A 184 -5.52 -25.37 27.60
CA GLU A 184 -4.71 -26.03 28.66
C GLU A 184 -3.41 -25.24 28.90
N SER A 185 -2.85 -24.75 27.78
CA SER A 185 -1.60 -23.98 27.95
C SER A 185 -1.86 -22.72 28.80
N LEU A 186 -2.96 -22.07 28.54
CA LEU A 186 -3.25 -20.83 29.29
C LEU A 186 -3.58 -21.16 30.75
N ALA A 187 -4.18 -22.32 30.98
CA ALA A 187 -4.53 -22.70 32.37
C ALA A 187 -3.30 -23.16 33.13
N SER A 188 -2.41 -23.90 32.47
CA SER A 188 -1.23 -24.48 33.18
C SER A 188 -0.09 -23.47 33.21
N GLY A 189 -0.21 -22.39 32.32
CA GLY A 189 0.83 -21.33 32.34
C GLY A 189 2.06 -21.70 31.51
N SER A 190 1.92 -22.70 30.65
CA SER A 190 3.11 -23.09 29.87
C SER A 190 2.67 -23.47 28.45
N MET A 191 3.59 -22.98 27.49
CA MET A 191 3.28 -23.32 26.08
C MET A 191 4.15 -24.49 25.62
N PRO A 192 3.65 -25.13 24.54
CA PRO A 192 4.53 -26.15 23.97
C PRO A 192 5.86 -25.55 23.48
N VAL A 193 6.84 -26.47 23.40
CA VAL A 193 8.22 -25.99 23.09
C VAL A 193 8.23 -25.33 21.71
N SER A 194 7.53 -25.90 20.77
CA SER A 194 7.52 -25.33 19.41
C SER A 194 6.98 -23.89 19.41
N CYS A 195 6.13 -23.48 20.41
CA CYS A 195 5.54 -22.13 20.47
C CYS A 195 6.43 -21.20 21.31
N ARG A 196 7.39 -21.84 22.01
CA ARG A 196 8.26 -21.02 22.88
C ARG A 196 9.51 -20.56 22.12
N ARG A 197 9.70 -21.17 20.89
CA ARG A 197 10.96 -20.84 20.19
C ARG A 197 10.64 -20.01 18.94
N ALA A 198 11.47 -18.95 18.80
CA ALA A 198 11.34 -18.15 17.57
C ALA A 198 12.68 -18.14 16.82
N VAL A 199 12.46 -18.18 15.50
CA VAL A 199 13.69 -18.06 14.67
C VAL A 199 13.88 -16.59 14.28
N ILE A 200 15.10 -16.09 14.64
CA ILE A 200 15.37 -14.68 14.31
C ILE A 200 16.15 -14.61 12.99
N THR A 201 15.52 -13.91 12.05
CA THR A 201 16.22 -13.63 10.77
C THR A 201 16.60 -12.15 10.71
N LEU A 202 17.75 -11.88 10.06
CA LEU A 202 18.24 -10.48 10.08
C LEU A 202 18.02 -9.82 8.72
N LEU A 203 17.42 -8.65 8.83
CA LEU A 203 17.18 -7.88 7.58
C LEU A 203 18.05 -6.63 7.61
N PRO A 204 18.68 -6.34 6.43
CA PRO A 204 19.58 -5.19 6.37
C PRO A 204 18.82 -3.86 6.48
N LYS A 205 19.45 -2.94 7.38
CA LYS A 205 18.95 -1.55 7.45
C LYS A 205 19.89 -0.63 6.66
N LYS A 206 19.38 0.63 6.51
CA LYS A 206 20.30 1.61 5.87
C LYS A 206 21.54 1.84 6.75
N GLY A 207 22.77 2.06 6.10
CA GLY A 207 24.02 2.31 6.85
C GLY A 207 25.08 1.24 6.55
N ASN A 208 26.11 1.32 7.46
CA ASN A 208 27.22 0.36 7.28
C ASN A 208 26.84 -1.05 7.77
N LEU A 209 26.70 -2.01 6.80
CA LEU A 209 26.17 -3.37 7.13
C LEU A 209 27.27 -4.21 7.79
N GLN A 210 28.43 -3.61 7.99
CA GLN A 210 29.47 -4.29 8.80
C GLN A 210 29.22 -4.11 10.29
N ASP A 211 28.34 -3.10 10.53
CA ASP A 211 27.89 -2.91 11.94
C ASP A 211 26.61 -3.71 12.22
N ILE A 212 26.75 -4.61 13.25
CA ILE A 212 25.64 -5.55 13.51
C ILE A 212 24.43 -4.77 14.04
N LYS A 213 24.59 -3.52 14.42
CA LYS A 213 23.47 -2.68 14.92
C LYS A 213 22.55 -2.26 13.78
N ASN A 214 23.18 -2.32 12.56
CA ASN A 214 22.35 -1.91 11.41
C ASN A 214 21.58 -3.09 10.80
N TRP A 215 21.49 -4.19 11.56
CA TRP A 215 20.67 -5.34 11.11
C TRP A 215 19.43 -5.44 12.00
N ARG A 216 18.30 -5.58 11.36
CA ARG A 216 17.03 -5.69 12.09
C ARG A 216 16.64 -7.16 12.30
N PRO A 217 16.41 -7.43 13.60
CA PRO A 217 16.01 -8.83 13.84
C PRO A 217 14.50 -9.02 13.67
N VAL A 218 14.16 -10.03 12.80
CA VAL A 218 12.73 -10.38 12.65
C VAL A 218 12.52 -11.82 13.16
N SER A 219 11.47 -11.85 14.07
CA SER A 219 11.23 -13.20 14.66
C SER A 219 10.20 -13.97 13.82
N LEU A 220 10.65 -15.09 13.34
CA LEU A 220 9.69 -15.99 12.65
C LEU A 220 9.04 -16.93 13.67
N LEU A 221 7.69 -16.67 13.86
CA LEU A 221 6.97 -17.47 14.86
C LEU A 221 6.09 -18.51 14.17
N CYS A 222 5.89 -19.64 14.94
CA CYS A 222 4.99 -20.66 14.33
C CYS A 222 3.55 -20.12 14.21
N VAL A 223 2.92 -20.65 13.20
CA VAL A 223 1.59 -20.09 12.88
C VAL A 223 0.60 -20.43 14.02
N ASP A 224 0.76 -21.63 14.62
CA ASP A 224 -0.18 -21.94 15.74
C ASP A 224 -0.02 -20.91 16.87
N TYR A 225 1.22 -20.51 17.20
CA TYR A 225 1.41 -19.42 18.17
C TYR A 225 0.74 -18.13 17.68
N LYS A 226 0.88 -17.85 16.42
CA LYS A 226 0.31 -16.59 15.89
C LYS A 226 -1.23 -16.59 16.00
N ILE A 227 -1.78 -17.81 15.81
CA ILE A 227 -3.25 -17.87 15.94
C ILE A 227 -3.65 -17.51 17.37
N LEU A 228 -2.95 -18.09 18.32
CA LEU A 228 -3.27 -17.79 19.72
C LEU A 228 -3.02 -16.32 20.05
N SER A 229 -1.83 -15.82 19.67
CA SER A 229 -1.51 -14.42 19.96
C SER A 229 -2.50 -13.45 19.29
N LYS A 230 -2.88 -13.77 18.08
CA LYS A 230 -3.87 -12.90 17.41
C LYS A 230 -5.24 -12.95 18.11
N ALA A 231 -5.62 -14.12 18.56
CA ALA A 231 -6.91 -14.21 19.30
C ALA A 231 -6.84 -13.36 20.58
N LEU A 232 -5.75 -13.41 21.26
CA LEU A 232 -5.63 -12.60 22.49
C LEU A 232 -5.52 -11.12 22.15
N ALA A 233 -4.85 -10.84 21.05
CA ALA A 233 -4.75 -9.42 20.61
C ALA A 233 -6.13 -8.84 20.32
N THR A 234 -6.89 -9.65 19.69
CA THR A 234 -8.26 -9.17 19.40
C THR A 234 -9.02 -8.89 20.71
N ARG A 235 -8.83 -9.68 21.73
CA ARG A 235 -9.49 -9.40 23.03
C ARG A 235 -8.94 -8.11 23.65
N LEU A 236 -7.62 -8.01 23.59
CA LEU A 236 -7.02 -6.80 24.18
C LEU A 236 -7.45 -5.55 23.40
N GLY A 237 -7.64 -5.68 22.12
CA GLY A 237 -8.09 -4.55 21.27
C GLY A 237 -9.41 -3.96 21.76
N LYS A 238 -10.24 -4.73 22.43
CA LYS A 238 -11.56 -4.22 22.88
C LYS A 238 -11.42 -3.33 24.11
N ALA A 239 -10.25 -3.43 24.77
CA ALA A 239 -10.16 -2.66 26.03
C ALA A 239 -9.05 -1.60 25.94
N VAL A 240 -8.15 -1.77 24.95
CA VAL A 240 -6.90 -0.97 24.93
C VAL A 240 -7.26 0.50 24.72
N GLU A 241 -8.39 0.81 24.05
CA GLU A 241 -8.75 2.22 23.75
C GLU A 241 -9.13 2.98 25.03
N GLN A 242 -9.49 2.18 26.08
CA GLN A 242 -9.91 2.84 27.34
C GLN A 242 -8.70 3.39 28.11
N VAL A 243 -7.53 2.80 27.75
CA VAL A 243 -6.42 3.20 28.65
C VAL A 243 -5.37 3.96 27.84
N ILE A 244 -5.56 3.94 26.49
CA ILE A 244 -4.55 4.65 25.68
C ILE A 244 -5.17 5.97 25.20
N HIS A 245 -4.35 6.99 25.37
CA HIS A 245 -4.85 8.33 24.98
C HIS A 245 -4.93 8.46 23.45
N ARG A 246 -5.70 9.51 22.90
CA ARG A 246 -6.00 9.66 21.46
C ARG A 246 -4.76 10.13 20.70
N ASP A 247 -3.80 10.63 21.36
CA ASP A 247 -2.61 11.15 20.63
C ASP A 247 -1.70 10.00 20.17
N GLN A 248 -1.94 8.77 20.71
CA GLN A 248 -1.20 7.58 20.24
C GLN A 248 -2.03 6.79 19.21
N THR A 249 -1.46 6.75 18.03
CA THR A 249 -2.33 6.20 16.97
C THR A 249 -1.82 4.82 16.55
N TYR A 250 -0.69 4.30 17.10
CA TYR A 250 -0.11 3.01 16.66
C TYR A 250 -0.81 1.86 17.38
N CYS A 251 -1.35 0.87 16.54
CA CYS A 251 -1.89 -0.43 16.98
C CYS A 251 -3.09 -0.23 17.90
N VAL A 252 -3.80 0.90 17.68
CA VAL A 252 -5.11 1.12 18.33
C VAL A 252 -6.19 1.15 17.24
N PRO A 253 -7.13 0.23 17.39
CA PRO A 253 -8.14 0.10 16.33
C PRO A 253 -8.87 1.42 16.06
N GLY A 254 -8.90 1.77 14.68
CA GLY A 254 -9.70 2.95 14.27
C GLY A 254 -8.82 4.21 14.18
N ARG A 255 -7.51 4.03 14.37
CA ARG A 255 -6.62 5.22 14.30
C ARG A 255 -5.62 5.04 13.16
N SER A 256 -5.33 6.27 12.51
CA SER A 256 -4.47 6.14 11.29
C SER A 256 -3.24 7.06 11.45
N MET A 257 -2.14 6.50 10.89
CA MET A 257 -0.88 7.28 10.93
C MET A 257 -1.00 8.55 10.08
N VAL A 258 -1.82 8.51 9.09
CA VAL A 258 -2.03 9.68 8.21
C VAL A 258 -2.53 10.88 9.04
N ASP A 259 -3.27 10.55 10.06
CA ASP A 259 -3.78 11.64 10.92
C ASP A 259 -2.63 12.38 11.62
N ASN A 260 -1.61 11.67 12.03
CA ASN A 260 -0.48 12.31 12.73
C ASN A 260 0.30 13.24 11.79
N VAL A 261 0.45 12.68 10.55
CA VAL A 261 1.21 13.50 9.59
C VAL A 261 0.43 14.80 9.29
N HIS A 262 -0.88 14.69 9.11
CA HIS A 262 -1.68 15.91 8.83
C HIS A 262 -1.66 16.86 10.02
N LEU A 263 -1.68 16.22 11.17
CA LEU A 263 -1.68 17.09 12.36
C LEU A 263 -0.38 17.93 12.41
N ILE A 264 0.73 17.31 12.25
CA ILE A 264 2.01 18.05 12.34
C ILE A 264 2.09 19.09 11.22
N ARG A 265 1.66 18.71 10.03
CA ARG A 265 1.67 19.68 8.91
C ARG A 265 0.82 20.90 9.23
N ASP A 266 -0.41 20.67 9.75
CA ASP A 266 -1.33 21.80 10.02
C ASP A 266 -0.76 22.69 11.14
N VAL A 267 -0.11 22.01 12.09
CA VAL A 267 0.42 22.80 13.21
C VAL A 267 1.55 23.71 12.70
N LEU A 268 2.37 23.13 11.88
CA LEU A 268 3.47 23.96 11.34
C LEU A 268 2.93 25.13 10.51
N GLU A 269 1.92 24.91 9.72
CA GLU A 269 1.37 25.98 8.87
C GLU A 269 0.66 27.04 9.72
N VAL A 270 -0.10 26.61 10.67
CA VAL A 270 -0.87 27.59 11.47
C VAL A 270 0.10 28.40 12.34
N SER A 271 1.06 27.68 12.86
CA SER A 271 2.01 28.39 13.74
C SER A 271 2.81 29.43 12.93
N SER A 272 3.15 29.09 11.76
CA SER A 272 3.88 30.05 10.90
C SER A 272 2.98 31.23 10.50
N SER A 273 1.73 30.93 10.20
CA SER A 273 0.81 32.00 9.74
C SER A 273 0.45 32.95 10.87
N LEU A 274 0.43 32.40 12.08
CA LEU A 274 -0.01 33.27 13.20
C LEU A 274 1.21 33.78 13.96
N GLY A 275 2.40 33.41 13.49
CA GLY A 275 3.65 33.86 14.15
C GLY A 275 3.77 33.33 15.58
N ILE A 276 3.25 32.15 15.85
CA ILE A 276 3.34 31.55 17.20
C ILE A 276 4.64 30.72 17.27
N ASN A 277 5.40 31.01 18.36
CA ASN A 277 6.64 30.21 18.52
C ASN A 277 6.32 28.76 18.94
N THR A 278 6.78 27.89 18.00
CA THR A 278 6.44 26.47 18.24
C THR A 278 7.72 25.63 18.04
N GLY A 279 7.94 24.80 19.16
CA GLY A 279 9.09 23.85 19.06
C GLY A 279 8.60 22.40 19.00
N LEU A 280 9.21 21.67 18.06
CA LEU A 280 8.89 20.23 17.97
C LEU A 280 10.16 19.42 18.25
N ILE A 281 9.95 18.54 19.25
CA ILE A 281 11.09 17.62 19.49
C ILE A 281 10.64 16.18 19.18
N SER A 282 11.34 15.62 18.16
CA SER A 282 11.06 14.21 17.82
C SER A 282 12.07 13.28 18.52
N LEU A 283 11.48 12.40 19.41
CA LEU A 283 12.37 11.52 20.18
C LEU A 283 12.61 10.21 19.42
N ASP A 284 13.94 9.90 19.39
CA ASP A 284 14.28 8.60 18.76
C ASP A 284 14.66 7.59 19.86
N GLN A 285 13.80 6.50 19.93
CA GLN A 285 14.07 5.49 20.98
C GLN A 285 15.05 4.43 20.46
N GLU A 286 15.96 4.02 21.35
CA GLU A 286 16.92 2.96 20.96
C GLU A 286 16.27 1.57 21.04
N LYS A 287 16.30 0.89 19.84
CA LYS A 287 15.77 -0.49 19.79
C LYS A 287 14.54 -0.65 20.69
N ALA A 288 13.47 0.14 20.44
CA ALA A 288 12.27 0.34 21.30
C ALA A 288 11.56 -0.99 21.57
N PHE A 289 11.40 -1.91 20.57
CA PHE A 289 10.65 -3.16 20.84
C PHE A 289 11.53 -4.13 21.63
N ASP A 290 12.83 -4.08 21.37
CA ASP A 290 13.74 -5.08 21.96
C ASP A 290 14.05 -4.74 23.44
N ARG A 291 13.76 -3.52 23.89
CA ARG A 291 14.22 -3.13 25.24
C ARG A 291 13.04 -3.12 26.22
N VAL A 292 11.90 -3.54 25.73
CA VAL A 292 10.77 -3.56 26.68
C VAL A 292 11.01 -4.61 27.77
N GLU A 293 10.87 -4.10 29.01
CA GLU A 293 11.06 -5.02 30.15
C GLU A 293 9.73 -5.66 30.57
N HIS A 294 9.83 -7.05 30.65
CA HIS A 294 8.55 -7.78 30.90
C HIS A 294 8.01 -7.45 32.29
N SER A 295 8.98 -7.40 33.28
CA SER A 295 8.50 -7.13 34.66
C SER A 295 7.80 -5.77 34.76
N PHE A 296 8.42 -4.76 34.16
CA PHE A 296 7.77 -3.43 34.15
C PHE A 296 6.43 -3.46 33.39
N LEU A 297 6.36 -4.13 32.29
CA LEU A 297 5.12 -4.22 31.49
C LEU A 297 3.97 -4.83 32.31
N TRP A 298 4.30 -5.95 33.08
CA TRP A 298 3.21 -6.58 33.86
C TRP A 298 2.70 -5.61 34.94
N LYS A 299 3.62 -4.86 35.53
CA LYS A 299 3.18 -3.88 36.55
C LYS A 299 2.31 -2.78 35.93
N VAL A 300 2.72 -2.34 34.79
CA VAL A 300 1.92 -1.29 34.13
C VAL A 300 0.53 -1.83 33.79
N MET A 301 0.46 -3.03 33.35
CA MET A 301 -0.87 -3.59 33.02
C MET A 301 -1.74 -3.71 34.27
N GLU A 302 -1.06 -4.04 35.35
CA GLU A 302 -1.83 -4.12 36.62
C GLU A 302 -2.37 -2.74 37.00
N LYS A 303 -1.58 -1.77 36.78
CA LYS A 303 -2.01 -0.40 37.17
C LYS A 303 -3.07 0.13 36.21
N PHE A 304 -3.14 -0.38 35.02
CA PHE A 304 -4.22 0.02 34.10
C PHE A 304 -5.53 -0.69 34.44
N GLY A 305 -5.38 -1.71 35.44
CA GLY A 305 -6.61 -2.33 35.96
C GLY A 305 -6.96 -3.61 35.22
N PHE A 306 -6.01 -4.14 34.39
CA PHE A 306 -6.32 -5.44 33.75
C PHE A 306 -6.37 -6.55 34.80
N SER A 307 -7.26 -7.51 34.61
CA SER A 307 -7.45 -8.57 35.62
C SER A 307 -6.21 -9.48 35.70
N ALA A 308 -5.98 -9.98 36.85
CA ALA A 308 -4.81 -10.88 37.06
C ALA A 308 -4.89 -12.10 36.12
N GLY A 309 -6.14 -12.55 35.91
CA GLY A 309 -6.32 -13.71 35.01
C GLY A 309 -5.83 -13.40 33.59
N PHE A 310 -6.23 -12.27 33.07
CA PHE A 310 -5.83 -11.95 31.68
C PHE A 310 -4.31 -11.70 31.60
N ILE A 311 -3.77 -11.00 32.62
CA ILE A 311 -2.30 -10.76 32.61
C ILE A 311 -1.57 -12.11 32.63
N ALA A 312 -2.10 -13.08 33.39
CA ALA A 312 -1.48 -14.42 33.44
C ALA A 312 -1.48 -15.08 32.06
N LYS A 313 -2.54 -14.87 31.29
CA LYS A 313 -2.60 -15.47 29.94
C LYS A 313 -1.53 -14.89 29.02
N ILE A 314 -1.34 -13.57 29.14
CA ILE A 314 -0.32 -12.93 28.28
C ILE A 314 1.08 -13.38 28.73
N LYS A 315 1.27 -13.55 30.07
CA LYS A 315 2.59 -13.97 30.60
C LYS A 315 2.98 -15.35 30.07
N VAL A 316 1.95 -16.13 29.75
CA VAL A 316 2.27 -17.49 29.26
C VAL A 316 3.05 -17.41 27.94
N LEU A 317 2.78 -16.34 27.15
CA LEU A 317 3.46 -16.21 25.84
C LEU A 317 4.93 -15.82 26.01
N TYR A 318 5.28 -15.35 27.23
CA TYR A 318 6.66 -14.86 27.40
C TYR A 318 7.39 -15.72 28.44
N ASN A 319 6.74 -16.81 28.85
CA ASN A 319 7.34 -17.67 29.89
C ASN A 319 8.39 -18.59 29.27
N LYS A 320 9.69 -18.51 29.72
CA LYS A 320 10.83 -19.37 29.33
C LYS A 320 10.96 -19.45 27.80
N ILE A 321 10.83 -18.27 27.18
CA ILE A 321 10.91 -18.27 25.70
C ILE A 321 12.39 -18.22 25.28
N GLU A 322 12.59 -18.91 24.10
CA GLU A 322 13.94 -18.93 23.53
C GLU A 322 13.92 -18.50 22.06
N SER A 323 15.07 -17.89 21.65
CA SER A 323 15.17 -17.53 20.22
C SER A 323 16.42 -18.21 19.61
N VAL A 324 16.17 -18.55 18.34
CA VAL A 324 17.29 -19.14 17.60
C VAL A 324 17.64 -18.21 16.43
N LEU A 325 18.96 -17.89 16.35
CA LEU A 325 19.37 -16.97 15.28
C LEU A 325 19.67 -17.75 13.99
N LYS A 326 18.96 -17.27 12.89
CA LYS A 326 19.24 -17.84 11.56
C LYS A 326 20.31 -17.00 10.86
N PHE A 327 21.39 -17.71 10.71
CA PHE A 327 22.50 -16.95 10.11
C PHE A 327 23.03 -17.69 8.87
N ASN A 328 23.00 -16.96 7.69
CA ASN A 328 23.50 -17.45 6.39
C ASN A 328 22.99 -18.86 6.07
N GLY A 329 21.78 -19.12 6.46
CA GLY A 329 21.15 -20.38 5.98
C GLY A 329 21.21 -21.48 7.03
N GLY A 330 22.00 -21.15 8.18
CA GLY A 330 22.03 -22.13 9.28
C GLY A 330 21.44 -21.56 10.58
N LEU A 331 21.03 -22.58 11.46
CA LEU A 331 20.47 -22.14 12.77
C LEU A 331 21.54 -22.28 13.86
N CYS A 332 21.56 -21.24 14.67
CA CYS A 332 22.53 -21.27 15.79
C CYS A 332 21.86 -21.84 17.05
N ALA A 333 22.75 -21.89 18.15
CA ALA A 333 22.19 -22.42 19.42
C ALA A 333 21.18 -21.43 20.03
N PRO A 334 20.14 -22.07 20.65
CA PRO A 334 19.09 -21.22 21.24
C PRO A 334 19.62 -20.43 22.44
N PHE A 335 19.06 -19.19 22.59
CA PHE A 335 19.35 -18.41 23.81
C PHE A 335 18.05 -17.83 24.37
N ARG A 336 18.16 -17.57 25.68
CA ARG A 336 16.92 -17.16 26.38
C ARG A 336 16.64 -15.68 26.15
N VAL A 337 15.29 -15.41 26.07
CA VAL A 337 14.86 -14.01 25.84
C VAL A 337 14.14 -13.53 27.13
N CYS A 338 14.73 -12.53 27.75
CA CYS A 338 14.16 -12.09 29.04
C CYS A 338 13.59 -10.67 28.94
N ARG A 339 13.76 -10.01 27.84
CA ARG A 339 13.14 -8.68 27.59
C ARG A 339 12.87 -8.51 26.10
N GLY A 340 11.96 -7.42 25.82
CA GLY A 340 11.56 -7.21 24.42
C GLY A 340 10.22 -7.87 24.08
N VAL A 341 9.60 -7.27 23.20
CA VAL A 341 8.38 -7.93 22.68
C VAL A 341 8.67 -8.50 21.29
N ARG A 342 8.02 -9.63 20.96
CA ARG A 342 8.36 -10.35 19.71
C ARG A 342 7.86 -9.58 18.48
N GLN A 343 8.84 -9.18 17.66
CA GLN A 343 8.46 -8.46 16.40
C GLN A 343 7.83 -9.43 15.40
N GLY A 344 6.58 -9.05 15.03
CA GLY A 344 5.89 -9.96 14.09
C GLY A 344 4.69 -10.64 14.75
N CYS A 345 4.59 -10.39 16.09
CA CYS A 345 3.43 -10.93 16.84
C CYS A 345 2.30 -9.89 16.87
N ALA A 346 1.09 -10.35 16.71
CA ALA A 346 -0.07 -9.42 16.64
C ALA A 346 -0.26 -8.67 17.96
N LEU A 347 0.28 -9.18 19.09
CA LEU A 347 0.08 -8.56 20.42
C LEU A 347 1.20 -7.59 20.74
N SER A 348 2.27 -7.79 20.13
CA SER A 348 3.49 -7.06 20.51
C SER A 348 3.31 -5.54 20.39
N GLY A 349 2.63 -5.11 19.27
CA GLY A 349 2.42 -3.66 19.10
C GLY A 349 1.63 -3.05 20.26
N MET A 350 0.53 -3.73 20.67
CA MET A 350 -0.31 -3.18 21.76
C MET A 350 0.41 -3.23 23.10
N LEU A 351 1.23 -4.25 23.28
CA LEU A 351 1.96 -4.31 24.57
C LEU A 351 3.01 -3.20 24.64
N TYR A 352 3.51 -2.94 23.50
CA TYR A 352 4.50 -1.84 23.50
C TYR A 352 3.83 -0.51 23.83
N VAL A 353 2.75 -0.29 23.21
CA VAL A 353 2.07 1.00 23.46
C VAL A 353 1.66 1.10 24.94
N LEU A 354 1.30 -0.01 25.50
CA LEU A 354 0.92 0.04 26.94
C LEU A 354 2.13 0.36 27.80
N SER A 355 3.24 -0.18 27.40
CA SER A 355 4.44 0.07 28.22
C SER A 355 4.89 1.53 28.10
N LEU A 356 4.61 2.16 26.96
CA LEU A 356 5.08 3.54 26.73
C LEU A 356 4.10 4.55 27.31
N GLU A 357 2.88 4.21 27.56
CA GLU A 357 1.80 5.16 27.91
C GLU A 357 2.08 5.86 29.24
N PRO A 358 2.66 5.23 30.24
CA PRO A 358 2.96 5.97 31.48
C PRO A 358 3.90 7.15 31.22
N LEU A 359 4.90 6.99 30.35
CA LEU A 359 5.76 8.14 29.99
C LEU A 359 4.94 9.26 29.33
N LEU A 360 4.07 8.84 28.44
CA LEU A 360 3.29 9.86 27.69
C LEU A 360 2.30 10.56 28.63
N SER A 361 1.74 9.81 29.55
CA SER A 361 0.78 10.45 30.48
C SER A 361 1.50 11.47 31.37
N LYS A 362 2.68 11.19 31.79
CA LYS A 362 3.42 12.15 32.65
C LYS A 362 3.82 13.40 31.85
N ILE A 363 4.21 13.19 30.61
CA ILE A 363 4.55 14.37 29.78
C ILE A 363 3.32 15.25 29.60
N ARG A 364 2.19 14.65 29.50
CA ARG A 364 0.96 15.44 29.27
C ARG A 364 0.59 16.22 30.53
N SER A 365 0.83 15.60 31.62
CA SER A 365 0.36 16.24 32.88
C SER A 365 1.31 17.35 33.32
N LYS A 366 2.59 17.30 32.86
CA LYS A 366 3.54 18.27 33.45
C LYS A 366 3.90 19.35 32.42
N LEU A 367 3.69 18.96 31.14
CA LEU A 367 4.10 19.98 30.14
C LEU A 367 2.89 20.86 29.78
N GLN A 368 3.23 22.08 29.50
CA GLN A 368 2.15 23.01 29.12
C GLN A 368 1.74 22.81 27.65
N GLY A 369 2.79 22.47 26.75
CA GLY A 369 2.50 22.16 25.34
C GLY A 369 2.15 23.42 24.54
N LEU A 370 1.59 23.24 23.38
CA LEU A 370 1.30 24.36 22.45
C LEU A 370 -0.16 24.80 22.58
N PHE A 371 -0.25 26.20 22.53
CA PHE A 371 -1.62 26.75 22.55
C PHE A 371 -1.93 27.38 21.18
N LEU A 372 -2.92 26.74 20.57
CA LEU A 372 -3.33 27.36 19.28
C LEU A 372 -4.73 27.96 19.43
N PRO A 373 -4.86 29.21 18.90
CA PRO A 373 -6.17 29.87 19.00
C PRO A 373 -7.27 29.07 18.31
N GLY A 374 -8.45 28.74 19.13
CA GLY A 374 -9.59 28.04 18.48
C GLY A 374 -9.60 26.55 18.82
N LEU A 375 -8.47 26.02 19.45
CA LEU A 375 -8.46 24.61 19.90
C LEU A 375 -8.69 24.55 21.40
N ASN A 376 -9.74 23.72 21.73
CA ASN A 376 -9.99 23.55 23.19
C ASN A 376 -8.93 22.65 23.83
N GLY A 377 -7.90 23.28 24.45
CA GLY A 377 -6.89 22.49 25.19
C GLY A 377 -5.49 22.71 24.58
N ASN A 378 -4.53 22.11 25.37
CA ASN A 378 -3.13 22.21 24.91
C ASN A 378 -2.71 20.94 24.17
N MET A 379 -1.99 21.29 23.05
CA MET A 379 -1.41 20.15 22.33
C MET A 379 0.01 19.85 22.86
N VAL A 380 0.11 18.59 23.24
CA VAL A 380 1.42 18.34 23.91
C VAL A 380 2.17 17.25 23.13
N LEU A 381 1.36 16.20 22.55
CA LEU A 381 2.12 15.07 21.97
C LEU A 381 1.43 14.59 20.69
N SER A 382 2.23 14.11 19.81
CA SER A 382 1.80 13.28 18.67
C SER A 382 2.70 12.03 18.58
N VAL A 383 1.97 10.83 18.77
CA VAL A 383 2.82 9.63 18.95
C VAL A 383 2.36 8.55 17.97
N TYR A 384 3.37 7.96 17.27
CA TYR A 384 3.15 6.73 16.48
C TYR A 384 4.25 5.72 16.80
N ALA A 385 3.82 4.66 17.63
CA ALA A 385 4.79 3.65 18.09
C ALA A 385 5.98 4.34 18.77
N ASP A 386 7.25 4.13 18.24
CA ASP A 386 8.44 4.70 18.91
C ASP A 386 8.71 6.13 18.43
N ASP A 387 7.99 6.61 17.40
CA ASP A 387 8.18 8.01 16.99
C ASP A 387 7.31 8.95 17.83
N VAL A 388 7.98 9.61 18.76
CA VAL A 388 7.25 10.49 19.70
C VAL A 388 7.64 11.94 19.38
N VAL A 389 6.57 12.67 19.04
CA VAL A 389 6.84 14.11 18.82
C VAL A 389 6.23 14.91 19.97
N VAL A 390 7.14 15.75 20.56
CA VAL A 390 6.68 16.54 21.72
C VAL A 390 6.67 18.02 21.33
N PHE A 391 5.50 18.64 21.67
CA PHE A 391 5.42 20.07 21.38
C PHE A 391 5.90 20.86 22.60
N VAL A 392 6.86 21.82 22.25
CA VAL A 392 7.40 22.59 23.38
C VAL A 392 7.25 24.07 23.07
N ARG A 393 7.06 24.76 24.18
CA ARG A 393 6.78 26.21 23.97
C ARG A 393 7.98 27.04 24.45
N ASP A 394 8.59 26.56 25.61
CA ASP A 394 9.72 27.36 26.14
C ASP A 394 10.74 26.42 26.79
N GLN A 395 11.75 27.07 27.44
CA GLN A 395 12.87 26.30 28.05
C GLN A 395 12.36 25.43 29.21
N LYS A 396 11.38 25.87 29.90
CA LYS A 396 10.85 25.04 31.03
C LYS A 396 10.30 23.71 30.53
N ASP A 397 9.63 23.75 29.37
CA ASP A 397 9.07 22.47 28.84
C ASP A 397 10.20 21.51 28.45
N THR A 398 11.25 22.10 27.90
CA THR A 398 12.37 21.22 27.48
C THR A 398 13.06 20.60 28.70
N ASP A 399 13.26 21.39 29.79
CA ASP A 399 13.93 20.85 30.99
C ASP A 399 13.08 19.76 31.66
N ILE A 400 11.79 20.02 31.68
CA ILE A 400 10.90 19.02 32.30
C ILE A 400 10.90 17.73 31.46
N LEU A 401 10.91 17.92 30.14
CA LEU A 401 10.91 16.72 29.27
C LEU A 401 12.17 15.88 29.52
N VAL A 402 13.33 16.50 29.65
CA VAL A 402 14.60 15.77 29.83
C VAL A 402 14.58 15.03 31.17
N ASP A 403 14.03 15.71 32.19
CA ASP A 403 13.96 15.05 33.51
C ASP A 403 13.03 13.84 33.49
N ILE A 404 11.90 14.03 32.79
CA ILE A 404 10.92 12.91 32.77
C ILE A 404 11.53 11.72 32.01
N VAL A 405 12.22 12.00 30.89
CA VAL A 405 12.79 10.89 30.09
C VAL A 405 13.89 10.20 30.89
N ARG A 406 14.68 10.97 31.60
CA ARG A 406 15.75 10.38 32.43
C ARG A 406 15.15 9.46 33.51
N ASP A 407 14.11 9.95 34.22
CA ASP A 407 13.48 9.13 35.27
C ASP A 407 12.80 7.88 34.69
N PHE A 408 12.18 8.09 33.53
CA PHE A 408 11.49 6.92 32.93
C PHE A 408 12.52 5.87 32.49
N SER A 409 13.67 6.34 31.94
CA SER A 409 14.70 5.38 31.50
C SER A 409 15.19 4.53 32.68
N SER A 410 15.26 5.13 33.84
CA SER A 410 15.69 4.36 35.02
C SER A 410 14.61 3.38 35.48
N ALA A 411 13.35 3.72 35.24
CA ALA A 411 12.26 2.84 35.73
C ALA A 411 11.97 1.72 34.74
N SER A 412 12.07 1.91 33.40
CA SER A 412 11.54 0.94 32.42
C SER A 412 12.70 0.34 31.62
N ALA A 413 13.95 0.98 31.80
CA ALA A 413 15.16 0.56 31.05
C ALA A 413 15.06 1.00 29.58
N ALA A 414 13.98 1.78 29.24
CA ALA A 414 13.91 2.34 27.87
C ALA A 414 14.91 3.51 27.73
N ARG A 415 15.47 3.56 26.42
CA ARG A 415 16.48 4.63 26.24
C ARG A 415 16.13 5.46 24.99
N VAL A 416 16.51 6.75 25.22
CA VAL A 416 16.31 7.63 24.05
C VAL A 416 17.68 7.97 23.46
N ASN A 417 17.71 7.88 22.14
CA ASN A 417 18.93 8.33 21.45
C ASN A 417 18.84 9.83 21.09
N TRP A 418 19.55 10.63 21.91
CA TRP A 418 19.38 12.10 21.72
C TRP A 418 20.14 12.56 20.48
N LYS A 419 21.20 11.81 20.08
CA LYS A 419 21.98 12.20 18.88
C LYS A 419 21.15 11.99 17.61
N LYS A 420 20.32 11.02 17.64
CA LYS A 420 19.51 10.76 16.43
C LYS A 420 18.17 11.48 16.52
N SER A 421 17.90 12.03 17.72
CA SER A 421 16.63 12.76 17.84
C SER A 421 16.72 14.12 17.13
N GLU A 422 15.54 14.57 16.66
CA GLU A 422 15.54 15.82 15.86
C GLU A 422 14.60 16.85 16.49
N ALA A 423 14.99 18.14 16.22
CA ALA A 423 14.14 19.23 16.77
C ALA A 423 13.91 20.28 15.69
N LEU A 424 12.66 20.74 15.72
CA LEU A 424 12.28 21.74 14.71
C LEU A 424 11.60 22.93 15.41
N ALA A 425 12.09 24.13 14.93
CA ALA A 425 11.47 25.33 15.53
C ALA A 425 10.77 26.15 14.44
N VAL A 426 9.56 26.63 14.86
CA VAL A 426 8.81 27.50 13.93
C VAL A 426 8.44 28.79 14.68
N GLY A 427 8.60 30.00 13.97
CA GLY A 427 8.26 31.30 14.59
C GLY A 427 9.51 32.13 14.81
N GLU A 428 9.38 33.35 15.34
CA GLU A 428 10.46 34.38 15.39
C GLU A 428 11.08 34.45 16.79
N TRP A 429 11.10 33.25 17.52
CA TRP A 429 11.63 33.09 18.90
C TRP A 429 12.49 34.30 19.30
N SER A 430 11.89 35.50 19.69
CA SER A 430 12.56 36.79 20.01
C SER A 430 13.40 36.66 21.29
N GLY A 431 13.15 35.60 22.16
CA GLY A 431 13.85 35.38 23.45
C GLY A 431 14.89 34.26 23.33
N GLY A 432 15.21 33.84 22.02
CA GLY A 432 16.19 32.76 21.79
C GLY A 432 15.55 31.37 21.88
N LEU A 433 16.14 30.40 21.13
CA LEU A 433 15.62 29.02 21.10
C LEU A 433 16.00 28.28 22.40
N PRO A 434 15.05 27.49 22.86
CA PRO A 434 15.38 26.71 24.06
C PRO A 434 16.61 25.81 23.86
N VAL A 435 17.33 25.68 25.03
CA VAL A 435 18.51 24.81 24.96
C VAL A 435 18.09 23.33 24.96
N LEU A 436 18.63 22.61 23.90
CA LEU A 436 18.22 21.20 23.76
C LEU A 436 19.27 20.29 24.39
N PRO A 437 18.80 19.14 24.85
CA PRO A 437 19.75 18.20 25.49
C PRO A 437 20.79 17.68 24.48
N GLN A 438 22.06 17.58 25.12
CA GLN A 438 23.15 16.99 24.31
C GLN A 438 23.34 17.75 22.99
N SER A 439 24.27 17.53 22.06
CA SER A 439 24.70 18.19 20.80
C SER A 439 23.55 18.30 19.80
N MET A 440 22.13 18.29 20.32
CA MET A 440 21.03 18.45 19.35
C MET A 440 20.96 19.91 18.88
N VAL A 441 20.48 19.95 17.58
CA VAL A 441 20.41 21.34 17.07
C VAL A 441 19.01 21.55 16.45
N TRP A 442 18.53 22.79 16.65
CA TRP A 442 17.21 23.11 16.05
C TRP A 442 17.35 23.25 14.52
N LYS A 443 16.42 22.53 13.90
CA LYS A 443 16.37 22.74 12.43
C LYS A 443 15.33 23.82 12.08
N LYS A 444 15.62 24.61 10.94
CA LYS A 444 14.72 25.77 10.67
C LYS A 444 13.93 25.52 9.38
N ASP A 445 14.31 24.44 8.62
CA ASP A 445 13.70 24.35 7.28
C ASP A 445 12.69 23.21 7.22
N GLY A 446 12.79 22.20 8.06
CA GLY A 446 11.84 21.06 8.02
C GLY A 446 12.52 19.76 8.45
N PHE A 447 11.67 18.68 8.71
CA PHE A 447 12.27 17.39 9.10
C PHE A 447 11.41 16.25 8.55
N LYS A 448 12.06 15.06 8.54
CA LYS A 448 11.36 13.83 8.06
C LYS A 448 10.58 13.18 9.21
N TYR A 449 9.23 13.05 9.02
CA TYR A 449 8.38 12.40 10.04
C TYR A 449 7.49 11.34 9.38
N LEU A 450 7.64 10.11 9.88
CA LEU A 450 6.90 8.92 9.40
C LEU A 450 7.02 8.78 7.89
N GLY A 451 8.27 9.15 7.39
CA GLY A 451 8.55 8.88 5.96
C GLY A 451 8.20 10.07 5.07
N VAL A 452 7.68 11.17 5.71
CA VAL A 452 7.26 12.32 4.88
C VAL A 452 8.07 13.54 5.35
N PHE A 453 8.70 14.18 4.31
CA PHE A 453 9.42 15.44 4.64
C PHE A 453 8.44 16.61 4.79
N LEU A 454 8.50 17.20 6.07
CA LEU A 454 7.57 18.30 6.36
C LEU A 454 8.37 19.57 6.66
N GLY A 455 7.79 20.78 6.24
CA GLY A 455 8.49 22.06 6.50
C GLY A 455 8.35 23.01 5.31
N LYS A 456 9.42 23.68 4.98
CA LYS A 456 9.38 24.64 3.85
C LYS A 456 9.32 23.91 2.51
N GLU A 457 8.88 24.62 1.49
CA GLU A 457 8.60 24.05 0.16
C GLU A 457 9.81 23.25 -0.37
N ILE A 458 10.98 23.68 -0.05
CA ILE A 458 12.17 22.99 -0.60
C ILE A 458 12.30 21.59 0.01
N VAL A 459 11.98 21.48 1.24
CA VAL A 459 12.12 20.16 1.91
C VAL A 459 10.98 19.23 1.45
N VAL A 460 9.80 19.80 1.22
CA VAL A 460 8.64 18.97 0.82
C VAL A 460 8.87 18.41 -0.59
N LEU A 461 9.71 19.11 -1.40
CA LEU A 461 9.97 18.62 -2.77
C LEU A 461 10.77 17.31 -2.74
N LYS A 462 11.47 17.07 -1.57
CA LYS A 462 12.27 15.82 -1.45
C LYS A 462 11.35 14.58 -1.42
N ASN A 463 10.08 14.85 -1.01
CA ASN A 463 9.15 13.70 -0.98
C ASN A 463 8.94 13.10 -2.38
N TRP A 464 9.19 13.94 -3.43
CA TRP A 464 8.94 13.45 -4.81
C TRP A 464 10.23 12.90 -5.43
N GLU A 465 11.33 13.32 -4.85
CA GLU A 465 12.62 12.88 -5.43
C GLU A 465 12.80 11.36 -5.26
N ASP A 466 12.42 10.90 -4.01
CA ASP A 466 12.56 9.45 -3.75
C ASP A 466 11.63 8.64 -4.66
N VAL A 467 10.44 9.17 -4.79
CA VAL A 467 9.47 8.45 -5.66
C VAL A 467 9.97 8.45 -7.11
N ILE A 468 10.52 9.58 -7.49
CA ILE A 468 11.01 9.67 -8.89
C ILE A 468 12.19 8.71 -9.07
N GLU A 469 13.06 8.62 -8.04
CA GLU A 469 14.20 7.70 -8.12
C GLU A 469 13.73 6.25 -8.18
N LYS A 470 12.74 5.95 -7.31
CA LYS A 470 12.20 4.56 -7.34
C LYS A 470 11.59 4.24 -8.71
N ILE A 471 10.86 5.27 -9.23
CA ILE A 471 10.24 5.04 -10.55
C ILE A 471 11.34 4.93 -11.61
N GLU A 472 12.35 5.82 -11.54
CA GLU A 472 13.46 5.77 -12.53
C GLU A 472 14.20 4.43 -12.40
N GLY A 473 14.42 4.00 -11.08
CA GLY A 473 15.05 2.68 -10.83
C GLY A 473 14.24 1.54 -11.46
N LYS A 474 12.90 1.60 -11.18
CA LYS A 474 12.05 0.56 -11.80
C LYS A 474 12.02 0.69 -13.32
N LEU A 475 12.07 1.99 -13.77
CA LEU A 475 12.06 2.21 -15.23
C LEU A 475 13.40 1.76 -15.83
N SER A 476 14.50 1.98 -15.10
CA SER A 476 15.83 1.55 -15.55
C SER A 476 15.88 0.01 -15.65
N LYS A 477 15.18 -0.60 -14.65
CA LYS A 477 15.05 -2.07 -14.75
C LYS A 477 14.20 -2.50 -15.94
N LEU A 478 13.39 -1.44 -16.36
CA LEU A 478 12.56 -1.67 -17.56
C LEU A 478 13.25 -1.13 -18.81
N ASP A 479 14.40 -0.22 -18.57
CA ASP A 479 15.21 0.40 -19.64
C ASP A 479 16.22 -0.63 -20.17
N VAL A 480 15.93 -1.40 -21.09
CA VAL A 480 16.79 -2.28 -21.92
C VAL A 480 17.71 -1.39 -22.78
N SER A 481 18.39 -0.49 -22.18
CA SER A 481 19.44 -0.03 -23.11
C SER A 481 20.81 -0.14 -22.44
N SER A 482 21.38 -1.37 -22.53
CA SER A 482 22.84 -1.44 -22.76
C SER A 482 23.24 -2.88 -23.08
N SER A 483 23.15 -3.12 -24.46
CA SER A 483 24.00 -3.76 -25.48
C SER A 483 23.48 -5.17 -25.80
N GLU A 484 22.26 -5.27 -26.23
CA GLU A 484 21.75 -6.23 -27.24
C GLU A 484 20.24 -6.10 -27.35
N THR A 485 19.75 -4.93 -27.89
CA THR A 485 18.34 -4.88 -28.34
C THR A 485 17.67 -6.25 -28.21
N PRO A 486 16.83 -6.60 -27.14
CA PRO A 486 16.07 -7.84 -27.42
C PRO A 486 15.06 -7.65 -28.54
N GLY A 487 15.52 -7.86 -29.76
CA GLY A 487 14.77 -8.06 -31.03
C GLY A 487 13.28 -8.33 -30.80
N LEU A 488 12.34 -7.31 -30.97
CA LEU A 488 10.90 -7.47 -31.23
C LEU A 488 10.41 -8.88 -30.87
N THR A 489 11.38 -9.83 -30.63
CA THR A 489 11.11 -11.25 -30.32
C THR A 489 11.08 -11.47 -28.80
N VAL A 490 11.72 -10.66 -27.99
CA VAL A 490 11.77 -10.75 -26.51
C VAL A 490 10.64 -9.92 -25.91
N ALA A 491 10.17 -8.89 -26.69
CA ALA A 491 9.00 -8.08 -26.30
C ALA A 491 7.69 -8.79 -26.64
N LEU A 492 7.75 -9.75 -27.63
CA LEU A 492 6.56 -10.52 -28.04
C LEU A 492 6.42 -11.79 -27.18
N CYS A 493 7.51 -12.18 -26.45
CA CYS A 493 7.54 -13.31 -25.49
C CYS A 493 7.03 -12.86 -24.11
N ARG A 494 7.01 -11.62 -23.86
CA ARG A 494 6.48 -11.09 -22.59
C ARG A 494 4.99 -10.75 -22.72
N SER A 495 4.42 -10.69 -23.97
CA SER A 495 2.97 -10.44 -24.24
C SER A 495 2.26 -11.75 -24.59
N LYS A 496 2.95 -12.94 -24.28
CA LYS A 496 2.38 -14.27 -24.56
C LYS A 496 1.97 -14.41 -26.02
N THR A 497 2.72 -13.93 -27.02
CA THR A 497 2.25 -14.31 -28.38
C THR A 497 3.48 -14.60 -29.25
N LEU A 498 4.07 -15.90 -29.21
CA LEU A 498 5.07 -16.24 -30.24
C LEU A 498 4.38 -16.84 -31.47
N CYS A 499 4.57 -16.07 -32.63
CA CYS A 499 3.95 -16.61 -33.87
C CYS A 499 4.82 -17.74 -34.44
N LEU A 500 4.30 -18.84 -34.88
CA LEU A 500 4.90 -20.05 -35.46
C LEU A 500 5.93 -19.71 -36.55
N GLN A 501 5.91 -18.58 -37.11
CA GLN A 501 6.91 -18.13 -38.10
C GLN A 501 8.21 -17.69 -37.41
N GLN A 502 8.12 -17.15 -36.33
CA GLN A 502 9.30 -16.67 -35.58
C GLN A 502 10.02 -17.84 -34.88
N LEU A 503 9.27 -18.78 -34.55
CA LEU A 503 9.84 -20.02 -33.97
C LEU A 503 10.54 -20.86 -35.04
N VAL A 504 9.97 -20.95 -36.26
CA VAL A 504 10.59 -21.78 -37.32
C VAL A 504 11.81 -21.04 -37.90
N ASP A 505 11.82 -19.75 -37.82
CA ASP A 505 12.97 -18.96 -38.30
C ASP A 505 14.15 -19.08 -37.33
N ALA A 506 13.81 -19.32 -36.12
CA ALA A 506 14.89 -19.35 -35.10
C ALA A 506 15.41 -20.79 -34.92
N VAL A 507 14.63 -21.83 -35.03
CA VAL A 507 15.11 -23.16 -34.64
C VAL A 507 15.04 -24.09 -35.85
N GLY A 508 14.62 -23.46 -37.02
CA GLY A 508 14.59 -24.22 -38.29
C GLY A 508 13.32 -25.07 -38.43
N PRO A 509 12.91 -25.47 -39.64
CA PRO A 509 11.63 -26.14 -39.96
C PRO A 509 11.55 -27.54 -39.38
N GLU A 510 12.74 -28.02 -38.91
CA GLU A 510 12.73 -29.38 -38.32
C GLU A 510 12.76 -29.31 -36.79
N LEU A 511 12.69 -28.07 -36.25
CA LEU A 511 12.68 -27.75 -34.81
C LEU A 511 13.80 -28.50 -34.10
N SER A 512 15.06 -28.41 -34.52
CA SER A 512 16.14 -29.27 -33.99
C SER A 512 17.26 -28.41 -33.39
N ASP A 513 17.06 -27.09 -33.51
CA ASP A 513 18.19 -26.24 -33.05
C ASP A 513 17.89 -25.69 -31.65
N ALA A 514 18.36 -26.49 -30.59
CA ALA A 514 18.03 -26.28 -29.15
C ALA A 514 18.78 -25.07 -28.60
N GLN A 515 19.96 -24.80 -29.23
CA GLN A 515 20.73 -23.63 -28.78
C GLN A 515 20.06 -22.31 -29.22
N ALA A 516 19.55 -22.30 -30.40
CA ALA A 516 18.84 -21.12 -30.94
C ALA A 516 17.51 -20.89 -30.20
N LEU A 517 16.94 -22.02 -29.82
CA LEU A 517 15.69 -21.89 -29.05
C LEU A 517 15.98 -21.42 -27.62
N GLY A 518 17.06 -21.88 -27.09
CA GLY A 518 17.50 -21.44 -25.76
C GLY A 518 17.80 -19.94 -25.73
N SER A 519 18.43 -19.50 -26.77
CA SER A 519 18.73 -18.06 -26.89
C SER A 519 17.46 -17.23 -27.12
N LEU A 520 16.52 -17.78 -27.86
CA LEU A 520 15.25 -17.06 -28.19
C LEU A 520 14.34 -17.00 -26.96
N LEU A 521 14.45 -17.98 -26.05
CA LEU A 521 13.50 -18.06 -24.91
C LEU A 521 14.23 -17.71 -23.61
N GLY A 522 15.54 -17.33 -23.81
CA GLY A 522 16.34 -16.93 -22.63
C GLY A 522 16.63 -18.09 -21.69
N LEU A 523 16.62 -19.38 -22.12
CA LEU A 523 16.89 -20.56 -21.28
C LEU A 523 18.40 -20.83 -21.23
N HIS A 524 18.95 -21.05 -19.95
CA HIS A 524 20.41 -21.19 -19.76
C HIS A 524 20.84 -22.65 -19.91
N SER A 525 19.71 -23.57 -20.04
CA SER A 525 20.08 -24.99 -20.18
C SER A 525 19.66 -25.52 -21.57
N VAL A 526 20.67 -25.98 -22.33
CA VAL A 526 20.47 -26.46 -23.72
C VAL A 526 19.79 -27.83 -23.70
N ARG A 527 19.87 -28.48 -22.61
CA ARG A 527 19.23 -29.81 -22.45
C ARG A 527 17.71 -29.67 -22.28
N VAL A 528 17.27 -28.65 -21.67
CA VAL A 528 15.83 -28.36 -21.46
C VAL A 528 15.22 -27.86 -22.78
N ALA A 529 16.01 -27.07 -23.48
CA ALA A 529 15.56 -26.60 -24.82
C ALA A 529 15.48 -27.76 -25.81
N GLN A 530 16.27 -28.77 -25.62
CA GLN A 530 16.26 -29.98 -26.49
C GLN A 530 15.06 -30.86 -26.15
N ARG A 531 14.73 -31.00 -24.98
CA ARG A 531 13.56 -31.79 -24.55
C ARG A 531 12.25 -31.14 -24.99
N ILE A 532 12.35 -29.87 -25.07
CA ILE A 532 11.17 -29.09 -25.50
C ILE A 532 10.97 -29.25 -27.02
N LEU A 533 12.06 -29.24 -27.72
CA LEU A 533 11.94 -29.39 -29.18
C LEU A 533 11.52 -30.82 -29.54
N GLN A 534 11.83 -31.73 -28.68
CA GLN A 534 11.47 -33.14 -28.91
C GLN A 534 9.98 -33.38 -28.61
N LEU A 535 9.52 -32.73 -27.65
CA LEU A 535 8.08 -32.87 -27.30
C LEU A 535 7.20 -32.19 -28.36
N TRP A 536 7.69 -31.07 -28.89
CA TRP A 536 6.93 -30.34 -29.93
C TRP A 536 6.98 -31.09 -31.26
N SER A 537 8.09 -31.76 -31.50
CA SER A 537 8.23 -32.55 -32.75
C SER A 537 7.34 -33.80 -32.69
N GLN A 538 6.99 -34.25 -31.54
CA GLN A 538 6.21 -35.50 -31.39
C GLN A 538 4.70 -35.21 -31.43
N ILE A 539 4.42 -33.94 -31.33
CA ILE A 539 2.99 -33.57 -31.31
C ILE A 539 2.54 -33.19 -32.73
N LEU A 540 3.56 -33.15 -33.73
CA LEU A 540 3.19 -32.67 -35.09
C LEU A 540 2.90 -33.87 -36.00
N CYS A 541 1.81 -33.82 -36.92
CA CYS A 541 1.51 -34.89 -37.88
C CYS A 541 2.39 -34.76 -39.13
N PRO A 542 2.68 -35.83 -39.91
CA PRO A 542 3.58 -35.86 -41.08
C PRO A 542 3.20 -34.81 -42.13
N GLU A 543 1.96 -34.38 -42.29
CA GLU A 543 1.52 -33.31 -43.22
C GLU A 543 1.89 -31.92 -42.69
N GLU A 544 2.11 -31.70 -41.44
CA GLU A 544 2.48 -30.45 -40.76
C GLU A 544 4.01 -30.25 -40.78
N LYS A 545 4.64 -31.39 -40.70
CA LYS A 545 6.12 -31.34 -40.83
C LYS A 545 6.53 -31.01 -42.27
N ARG A 546 5.64 -31.41 -43.19
CA ARG A 546 5.89 -31.10 -44.62
C ARG A 546 5.56 -29.63 -44.93
N LEU A 547 4.59 -29.05 -44.30
CA LEU A 547 4.20 -27.63 -44.47
C LEU A 547 5.24 -26.70 -43.84
N LEU A 548 5.84 -27.09 -42.73
CA LEU A 548 6.89 -26.27 -42.09
C LEU A 548 8.19 -26.31 -42.88
N ARG A 549 8.44 -27.45 -43.57
CA ARG A 549 9.63 -27.60 -44.44
C ARG A 549 9.46 -26.83 -45.75
N SER A 550 8.20 -26.81 -46.22
CA SER A 550 7.90 -26.10 -47.48
C SER A 550 7.89 -24.58 -47.26
N TYR A 551 7.53 -24.08 -46.06
CA TYR A 551 7.62 -22.65 -45.67
C TYR A 551 9.09 -22.26 -45.45
N GLY A 552 10.00 -22.99 -44.83
CA GLY A 552 11.44 -22.75 -44.61
C GLY A 552 12.24 -22.73 -45.91
N GLN A 553 11.65 -23.38 -47.04
CA GLN A 553 12.39 -23.47 -48.32
C GLN A 553 11.79 -22.50 -49.34
N GLY A 554 10.79 -21.60 -48.79
CA GLY A 554 10.25 -20.49 -49.61
C GLY A 554 9.31 -20.99 -50.72
N ARG A 555 8.72 -22.16 -50.87
CA ARG A 555 7.97 -22.76 -52.00
C ARG A 555 6.47 -22.74 -51.71
N ALA A 556 5.95 -22.22 -50.51
CA ALA A 556 4.49 -22.10 -50.28
C ALA A 556 4.14 -20.63 -50.01
N ARG A 557 3.25 -19.95 -50.96
CA ARG A 557 2.78 -18.57 -50.74
C ARG A 557 1.45 -18.58 -49.97
N PRO A 558 1.27 -17.71 -48.92
CA PRO A 558 0.06 -17.73 -48.07
C PRO A 558 -1.10 -16.96 -48.73
N ASP A 559 -2.31 -17.52 -48.86
CA ASP A 559 -3.70 -17.08 -49.11
C ASP A 559 -3.97 -15.70 -48.48
N PRO A 560 -4.38 -14.60 -49.21
CA PRO A 560 -4.71 -13.24 -48.74
C PRO A 560 -5.87 -13.24 -47.74
N ALA A 561 -6.57 -14.32 -47.31
CA ALA A 561 -7.63 -14.35 -46.27
C ALA A 561 -7.10 -15.05 -45.03
N ASP A 562 -5.67 -15.17 -44.75
CA ASP A 562 -4.92 -15.70 -43.60
C ASP A 562 -3.44 -15.31 -43.74
N PRO A 563 -2.93 -14.47 -42.73
CA PRO A 563 -2.16 -13.35 -42.19
C PRO A 563 -0.64 -13.55 -42.41
N PHE A 564 -0.25 -13.48 -43.55
CA PHE A 564 0.93 -12.60 -43.29
C PHE A 564 1.22 -11.79 -44.55
N PRO A 565 0.88 -10.36 -44.47
CA PRO A 565 1.78 -9.41 -45.14
C PRO A 565 2.20 -8.26 -44.20
N GLU A 566 3.55 -7.87 -44.08
CA GLU A 566 4.19 -6.68 -43.48
C GLU A 566 3.92 -5.42 -44.33
N ILE A 567 3.05 -4.54 -43.75
CA ILE A 567 2.96 -3.13 -44.20
C ILE A 567 3.79 -2.26 -43.24
N TYR A 568 4.77 -1.45 -43.83
CA TYR A 568 5.51 -0.40 -43.10
C TYR A 568 4.83 0.96 -43.30
N LEU A 569 4.37 1.49 -42.14
CA LEU A 569 4.09 2.95 -42.14
C LEU A 569 5.07 3.66 -41.21
N SER A 570 6.01 4.39 -41.85
CA SER A 570 6.87 5.34 -41.11
C SER A 570 6.11 6.64 -40.82
N PRO A 571 5.96 7.01 -39.48
CA PRO A 571 5.39 8.37 -39.39
C PRO A 571 6.48 9.44 -39.43
N GLY A 572 6.65 10.13 -40.58
CA GLY A 572 7.18 11.49 -40.80
C GLY A 572 6.77 12.46 -39.68
N LEU A 573 7.42 12.36 -38.51
CA LEU A 573 7.15 13.31 -37.40
C LEU A 573 7.95 14.59 -37.62
N GLY A 574 8.15 15.05 -38.79
CA GLY A 574 8.91 16.30 -39.05
C GLY A 574 7.98 17.50 -39.24
N GLU A 575 6.64 17.21 -38.79
CA GLU A 575 5.88 18.48 -38.83
C GLU A 575 4.90 18.53 -37.66
N LEU A 576 5.16 17.79 -36.41
CA LEU A 576 4.04 17.80 -35.44
C LEU A 576 4.32 18.85 -34.36
N THR A 577 3.87 20.10 -34.42
CA THR A 577 3.66 21.04 -33.29
C THR A 577 2.31 20.77 -32.62
N GLY A 578 2.40 19.79 -31.49
CA GLY A 578 1.19 19.59 -30.65
C GLY A 578 1.50 18.64 -29.50
N PRO A 579 0.68 18.45 -28.30
CA PRO A 579 0.71 17.77 -27.00
C PRO A 579 1.50 16.46 -27.05
N LEU A 580 1.88 15.91 -28.32
CA LEU A 580 2.65 14.67 -28.50
C LEU A 580 4.16 14.92 -28.30
N LEU A 581 4.69 16.20 -28.41
CA LEU A 581 6.08 16.55 -28.06
C LEU A 581 6.23 16.73 -26.54
N GLN A 582 5.05 17.06 -25.81
CA GLN A 582 5.11 17.19 -24.34
C GLN A 582 5.31 15.82 -23.67
N LEU A 583 4.76 14.72 -24.31
CA LEU A 583 4.95 13.37 -23.74
C LEU A 583 6.40 12.90 -23.94
N LEU A 584 6.98 13.42 -25.05
CA LEU A 584 8.39 13.05 -25.34
C LEU A 584 9.35 13.86 -24.45
N ARG A 585 8.93 15.13 -23.95
CA ARG A 585 9.74 15.94 -23.03
C ARG A 585 9.61 15.42 -21.59
N THR A 586 8.44 14.79 -21.27
CA THR A 586 8.18 14.38 -19.87
C THR A 586 8.54 12.90 -19.69
N ILE A 587 8.46 12.08 -20.86
CA ILE A 587 8.74 10.64 -20.76
C ILE A 587 9.92 10.32 -21.69
N PRO A 588 11.08 10.09 -21.14
CA PRO A 588 12.33 9.95 -21.90
C PRO A 588 12.31 8.69 -22.79
N ASP A 589 11.31 7.79 -22.60
CA ASP A 589 11.30 6.51 -23.36
C ASP A 589 10.38 6.60 -24.58
N ARG A 590 10.88 6.50 -25.71
CA ARG A 590 10.19 6.70 -27.01
C ARG A 590 9.25 5.53 -27.31
N HIS A 591 9.50 4.39 -26.76
CA HIS A 591 8.61 3.22 -26.94
C HIS A 591 7.34 3.34 -26.10
N MET A 592 7.51 3.83 -25.03
CA MET A 592 6.33 4.07 -24.17
C MET A 592 5.43 5.16 -24.78
N VAL A 593 6.04 6.09 -25.29
CA VAL A 593 5.26 7.17 -25.94
C VAL A 593 4.51 6.60 -27.16
N LYS A 594 5.20 5.77 -27.86
CA LYS A 594 4.53 5.12 -29.01
C LYS A 594 3.35 4.25 -28.55
N PHE A 595 3.56 3.53 -27.49
CA PHE A 595 2.47 2.70 -26.95
C PHE A 595 1.27 3.57 -26.52
N ILE A 596 1.55 4.59 -25.85
CA ILE A 596 0.46 5.49 -25.37
C ILE A 596 -0.27 6.09 -26.57
N MET A 597 0.49 6.32 -27.62
CA MET A 597 -0.12 6.94 -28.81
C MET A 597 -1.02 5.92 -29.53
N GLU A 598 -0.57 4.81 -29.54
CA GLU A 598 -1.40 3.78 -30.21
C GLU A 598 -2.68 3.52 -29.41
N THR A 599 -2.53 3.65 -28.09
CA THR A 599 -3.74 3.44 -27.26
C THR A 599 -4.73 4.59 -27.45
N LEU A 600 -4.24 5.71 -27.79
CA LEU A 600 -5.15 6.87 -27.91
C LEU A 600 -5.64 7.01 -29.35
N SER A 601 -5.09 6.07 -30.31
CA SER A 601 -5.50 6.22 -31.73
C SER A 601 -6.58 5.19 -32.07
N ASN A 602 -7.52 5.55 -33.06
CA ASN A 602 -8.50 4.65 -33.71
C ASN A 602 -9.54 4.14 -32.70
N ARG A 603 -9.92 5.17 -31.87
CA ARG A 603 -10.96 4.75 -30.91
C ARG A 603 -12.35 5.15 -31.43
N SER A 604 -13.33 4.09 -31.28
CA SER A 604 -14.71 4.37 -31.76
C SER A 604 -15.72 4.06 -30.65
N PHE A 605 -16.80 4.92 -30.64
CA PHE A 605 -17.83 4.60 -29.61
C PHE A 605 -19.22 4.66 -30.26
N ILE A 606 -20.20 3.97 -29.52
CA ILE A 606 -21.63 4.04 -29.90
C ILE A 606 -22.43 4.52 -28.69
N LEU A 607 -23.36 5.40 -28.93
CA LEU A 607 -24.21 5.88 -27.82
C LEU A 607 -25.52 5.10 -27.74
N GLN A 608 -25.76 4.61 -26.53
CA GLN A 608 -27.05 3.91 -26.36
C GLN A 608 -27.96 4.73 -25.45
N THR A 609 -29.15 5.06 -26.02
CA THR A 609 -30.11 5.83 -25.20
C THR A 609 -30.82 4.92 -24.18
N SER A 610 -31.40 5.60 -23.18
CA SER A 610 -32.10 4.88 -22.09
C SER A 610 -33.26 4.04 -22.62
N SER A 611 -33.64 4.33 -23.86
CA SER A 611 -34.73 3.55 -24.50
C SER A 611 -34.16 2.40 -25.33
N GLY A 612 -32.71 2.17 -25.26
CA GLY A 612 -32.11 0.98 -25.91
C GLY A 612 -31.75 1.23 -27.37
N GLN A 613 -31.89 2.41 -27.89
CA GLN A 613 -31.50 2.75 -29.28
C GLN A 613 -30.01 3.15 -29.33
N CYS A 614 -29.33 2.54 -30.36
CA CYS A 614 -27.87 2.80 -30.44
C CYS A 614 -27.57 3.73 -31.62
N SER A 615 -26.63 4.63 -31.37
CA SER A 615 -26.21 5.52 -32.47
C SER A 615 -25.27 4.79 -33.43
N ARG A 616 -24.91 5.46 -34.48
CA ARG A 616 -23.89 4.92 -35.42
C ARG A 616 -22.49 5.05 -34.80
N LEU A 617 -21.66 4.09 -35.22
CA LEU A 617 -20.27 4.09 -34.71
C LEU A 617 -19.56 5.40 -35.07
N ARG A 618 -19.13 6.07 -34.00
CA ARG A 618 -18.39 7.34 -34.24
C ARG A 618 -16.95 7.18 -33.74
N ARG A 619 -16.07 7.86 -34.45
CA ARG A 619 -14.64 7.79 -34.06
C ARG A 619 -14.30 8.98 -33.13
N LEU A 620 -13.50 8.62 -32.09
CA LEU A 620 -13.12 9.66 -31.11
C LEU A 620 -11.81 10.32 -31.54
N LYS A 621 -11.91 11.68 -31.65
CA LYS A 621 -10.73 12.40 -32.17
C LYS A 621 -9.99 13.09 -31.02
N ASN A 622 -10.63 13.22 -29.88
CA ASN A 622 -10.01 13.88 -28.72
C ASN A 622 -10.47 13.18 -27.43
N GLY A 623 -9.46 13.32 -26.44
CA GLY A 623 -9.91 12.78 -25.12
C GLY A 623 -9.17 11.48 -24.79
N VAL A 624 -9.10 11.21 -23.49
CA VAL A 624 -8.47 9.94 -23.03
C VAL A 624 -9.57 8.91 -22.76
N PRO A 625 -9.25 7.62 -22.94
CA PRO A 625 -10.28 6.56 -22.74
C PRO A 625 -10.86 6.61 -21.31
N GLN A 626 -12.23 6.88 -21.33
CA GLN A 626 -12.91 6.96 -20.02
C GLN A 626 -13.07 5.57 -19.41
N GLY A 627 -12.47 5.40 -18.12
CA GLY A 627 -12.57 4.09 -17.43
C GLY A 627 -11.25 3.33 -17.44
N SER A 628 -10.36 3.99 -18.26
CA SER A 628 -9.03 3.34 -18.23
C SER A 628 -8.23 3.83 -17.02
N VAL A 629 -7.44 2.88 -16.47
CA VAL A 629 -6.62 3.20 -15.28
C VAL A 629 -5.58 4.26 -15.64
N LEU A 630 -5.27 4.37 -16.97
CA LEU A 630 -4.17 5.29 -17.35
C LEU A 630 -4.73 6.68 -17.66
N SER A 631 -5.95 6.84 -17.83
CA SER A 631 -6.58 8.07 -18.33
C SER A 631 -6.35 9.23 -17.37
N PRO A 632 -6.50 9.08 -16.06
CA PRO A 632 -6.28 10.23 -15.15
C PRO A 632 -4.81 10.70 -15.19
N MET A 633 -3.95 9.75 -15.34
CA MET A 633 -2.52 10.14 -15.41
C MET A 633 -2.22 10.89 -16.70
N LEU A 634 -2.77 10.39 -17.73
CA LEU A 634 -2.52 11.07 -19.01
C LEU A 634 -3.15 12.46 -19.03
N PHE A 635 -4.25 12.57 -18.34
CA PHE A 635 -4.87 13.91 -18.28
C PHE A 635 -3.97 14.87 -17.47
N ASN A 636 -3.43 14.37 -16.39
CA ASN A 636 -2.54 15.24 -15.59
C ASN A 636 -1.30 15.68 -16.39
N VAL A 637 -0.79 14.74 -17.16
CA VAL A 637 0.34 15.12 -18.03
C VAL A 637 -0.10 16.18 -19.05
N TYR A 638 -1.34 16.00 -19.45
CA TYR A 638 -1.88 16.90 -20.48
C TYR A 638 -2.00 18.34 -19.94
N ILE A 639 -2.17 18.54 -18.60
CA ILE A 639 -2.41 19.92 -18.11
C ILE A 639 -1.20 20.34 -17.25
N HIS A 640 -0.09 19.61 -17.35
CA HIS A 640 1.06 19.83 -16.44
C HIS A 640 1.68 21.22 -16.71
N ASP A 641 1.50 21.73 -17.86
CA ASP A 641 2.16 23.02 -18.14
C ASP A 641 1.17 24.19 -17.95
N LEU A 642 0.29 23.93 -17.11
CA LEU A 642 -0.64 25.04 -16.81
C LEU A 642 0.16 26.27 -16.36
N PRO A 643 -0.20 27.48 -16.91
CA PRO A 643 0.57 28.70 -16.61
C PRO A 643 0.50 29.08 -15.13
N ASP A 644 1.65 29.64 -14.74
CA ASP A 644 1.67 30.14 -13.35
C ASP A 644 0.83 31.42 -13.24
N THR A 645 0.06 31.40 -12.16
CA THR A 645 -0.76 32.59 -11.88
C THR A 645 -0.53 33.04 -10.44
N ALA A 646 -0.96 34.22 -10.17
CA ALA A 646 -0.81 34.72 -8.79
C ALA A 646 -1.60 33.87 -7.79
N SER A 647 -2.63 33.21 -8.29
CA SER A 647 -3.46 32.35 -7.40
C SER A 647 -2.82 30.97 -7.23
N ARG A 648 -3.04 30.54 -6.01
CA ARG A 648 -2.68 29.12 -5.80
C ARG A 648 -3.73 28.19 -6.44
N LYS A 649 -3.23 27.04 -6.99
CA LYS A 649 -4.15 26.16 -7.75
C LYS A 649 -4.29 24.82 -7.02
N TYR A 650 -5.52 24.47 -6.88
CA TYR A 650 -5.82 23.13 -6.30
C TYR A 650 -6.58 22.28 -7.32
N GLY A 651 -5.82 21.32 -7.89
CA GLY A 651 -6.44 20.54 -8.98
C GLY A 651 -6.49 19.05 -8.63
N TYR A 652 -7.66 18.46 -8.91
CA TYR A 652 -7.79 17.00 -8.92
C TYR A 652 -8.49 16.54 -10.21
N ALA A 653 -7.55 15.80 -11.02
CA ALA A 653 -8.06 15.39 -12.34
C ALA A 653 -8.64 16.60 -13.10
N ASP A 654 -9.98 16.58 -13.44
CA ASP A 654 -10.54 17.67 -14.28
C ASP A 654 -11.05 18.81 -13.40
N ASP A 655 -11.02 18.70 -12.04
CA ASP A 655 -11.54 19.78 -11.17
C ASP A 655 -10.38 20.72 -10.79
N LEU A 656 -10.59 22.05 -10.99
CA LEU A 656 -9.53 23.03 -10.67
C LEU A 656 -10.13 24.17 -9.84
N ALA A 657 -9.47 24.31 -8.61
CA ALA A 657 -9.85 25.49 -7.79
C ALA A 657 -8.64 26.42 -7.68
N ILE A 658 -8.96 27.71 -7.89
CA ILE A 658 -7.83 28.65 -7.68
C ILE A 658 -8.21 29.61 -6.54
N MET A 659 -7.11 29.88 -5.77
CA MET A 659 -7.40 30.69 -4.56
C MET A 659 -6.41 31.86 -4.50
N LEU A 660 -6.98 32.99 -4.17
CA LEU A 660 -6.11 34.19 -4.06
C LEU A 660 -6.51 35.01 -2.83
N SER A 661 -5.41 35.43 -2.03
CA SER A 661 -5.71 36.28 -0.86
C SER A 661 -5.05 37.67 -1.03
N ARG A 662 -5.87 38.75 -0.81
CA ARG A 662 -5.36 40.14 -0.92
C ARG A 662 -5.98 41.00 0.19
N PRO A 663 -5.28 42.14 0.53
CA PRO A 663 -5.73 42.98 1.65
C PRO A 663 -7.07 43.67 1.33
N THR A 664 -7.30 43.86 -0.10
CA THR A 664 -8.60 44.49 -0.40
C THR A 664 -9.35 43.63 -1.43
N TRP A 665 -10.71 43.78 -1.43
CA TRP A 665 -11.54 42.97 -2.37
C TRP A 665 -11.27 43.38 -3.83
N LYS A 666 -11.06 44.68 -4.01
CA LYS A 666 -10.78 45.15 -5.39
C LYS A 666 -9.50 44.50 -5.94
N ALA A 667 -8.50 44.48 -5.11
CA ALA A 667 -7.23 43.86 -5.55
C ALA A 667 -7.40 42.36 -5.80
N MET A 668 -8.22 41.74 -4.99
CA MET A 668 -8.48 40.29 -5.18
C MET A 668 -9.21 40.04 -6.50
N GLU A 669 -10.26 40.84 -6.80
CA GLU A 669 -11.03 40.65 -8.05
C GLU A 669 -10.15 40.92 -9.27
N GLU A 670 -9.30 41.94 -9.14
CA GLU A 670 -8.40 42.23 -10.29
C GLU A 670 -7.42 41.07 -10.51
N GLY A 671 -6.95 40.57 -9.36
CA GLY A 671 -6.02 39.42 -9.46
C GLY A 671 -6.68 38.17 -10.07
N LEU A 672 -7.87 37.91 -9.60
CA LEU A 672 -8.55 36.69 -10.12
C LEU A 672 -8.90 36.87 -11.61
N ASN A 673 -9.30 38.06 -12.01
CA ASN A 673 -9.64 38.29 -13.43
C ASN A 673 -8.38 38.23 -14.31
N GLU A 674 -7.27 38.70 -13.76
CA GLU A 674 -6.01 38.56 -14.52
C GLU A 674 -5.65 37.08 -14.71
N ASP A 675 -5.84 36.35 -13.57
CA ASP A 675 -5.57 34.90 -13.69
C ASP A 675 -6.48 34.23 -14.74
N MET A 676 -7.77 34.64 -14.71
CA MET A 676 -8.70 34.05 -15.71
C MET A 676 -8.28 34.46 -17.12
N GLY A 677 -7.71 35.70 -17.27
CA GLY A 677 -7.21 36.17 -18.58
C GLY A 677 -6.04 35.32 -19.08
N THR A 678 -5.37 34.67 -18.18
CA THR A 678 -4.24 33.80 -18.58
C THR A 678 -4.71 32.35 -18.77
N LEU A 679 -5.56 31.91 -17.91
CA LEU A 679 -5.89 30.47 -17.91
C LEU A 679 -6.87 30.13 -19.03
N VAL A 680 -7.80 31.05 -19.31
CA VAL A 680 -8.87 30.72 -20.28
C VAL A 680 -8.25 30.55 -21.68
N PRO A 681 -7.39 31.44 -22.06
CA PRO A 681 -6.79 31.22 -23.38
C PRO A 681 -5.98 29.92 -23.43
N TYR A 682 -5.22 29.66 -22.36
CA TYR A 682 -4.51 28.37 -22.31
C TYR A 682 -5.46 27.18 -22.48
N LEU A 683 -6.56 27.19 -21.71
CA LEU A 683 -7.49 26.04 -21.79
C LEU A 683 -8.06 25.91 -23.21
N ARG A 684 -8.26 27.03 -23.86
CA ARG A 684 -8.83 26.97 -25.24
C ARG A 684 -7.78 26.43 -26.22
N ARG A 685 -6.60 26.96 -25.97
CA ARG A 685 -5.53 26.47 -26.85
C ARG A 685 -5.44 24.94 -26.82
N TRP A 686 -5.85 24.43 -25.61
CA TRP A 686 -5.67 22.96 -25.53
C TRP A 686 -7.03 22.27 -25.57
N ARG A 687 -7.97 22.90 -26.17
CA ARG A 687 -9.33 22.40 -26.45
C ARG A 687 -10.05 21.98 -25.17
N LEU A 688 -9.61 22.58 -24.01
CA LEU A 688 -10.40 22.44 -22.77
C LEU A 688 -11.34 23.64 -22.59
N GLN A 689 -12.61 23.26 -22.49
CA GLN A 689 -13.56 24.39 -22.38
C GLN A 689 -14.09 24.47 -20.94
N LEU A 690 -13.95 25.73 -20.43
CA LEU A 690 -14.49 25.96 -19.07
C LEU A 690 -16.01 26.09 -19.11
N SER A 691 -16.59 25.29 -18.27
CA SER A 691 -18.06 25.44 -18.16
C SER A 691 -18.42 26.61 -17.24
N VAL A 692 -18.73 27.71 -17.85
CA VAL A 692 -18.96 28.93 -17.04
C VAL A 692 -20.19 28.73 -16.15
N GLY A 693 -21.17 27.97 -16.63
CA GLY A 693 -22.41 27.75 -15.84
C GLY A 693 -22.15 26.87 -14.61
N LYS A 694 -21.15 26.15 -14.65
CA LYS A 694 -20.88 25.23 -13.51
C LYS A 694 -19.76 25.79 -12.63
N SER A 695 -19.13 26.83 -13.12
CA SER A 695 -18.03 27.41 -12.32
C SER A 695 -18.58 28.47 -11.35
N VAL A 696 -18.02 28.40 -10.16
CA VAL A 696 -18.59 29.33 -9.16
C VAL A 696 -17.43 30.03 -8.44
N ALA A 697 -17.77 31.22 -7.88
CA ALA A 697 -16.80 31.92 -7.01
C ALA A 697 -17.33 32.00 -5.58
N ALA A 698 -16.32 31.90 -4.70
CA ALA A 698 -16.75 32.05 -3.28
C ALA A 698 -15.74 32.93 -2.54
N ALA A 699 -16.36 33.75 -1.55
CA ALA A 699 -15.48 34.63 -0.73
C ALA A 699 -15.43 34.12 0.71
N TYR A 700 -14.13 34.20 1.24
CA TYR A 700 -13.99 33.81 2.67
C TYR A 700 -13.39 34.97 3.45
N HIS A 701 -14.20 35.33 4.57
CA HIS A 701 -13.76 36.46 5.43
C HIS A 701 -14.25 36.24 6.86
N LEU A 702 -13.49 36.86 7.76
CA LEU A 702 -13.89 36.67 9.18
C LEU A 702 -15.20 37.39 9.48
N SER A 703 -15.50 38.41 8.72
CA SER A 703 -16.81 39.10 8.86
C SER A 703 -17.87 38.48 7.95
N THR A 704 -19.02 38.22 8.59
CA THR A 704 -20.09 37.54 7.84
C THR A 704 -20.60 38.44 6.70
N ARG A 705 -20.65 39.67 7.00
CA ARG A 705 -21.14 40.61 5.96
C ARG A 705 -20.18 40.62 4.76
N GLU A 706 -18.93 40.56 5.13
CA GLU A 706 -17.96 40.64 4.01
C GLU A 706 -17.86 39.30 3.27
N ALA A 707 -18.07 38.23 3.86
CA ALA A 707 -18.01 36.89 3.24
C ALA A 707 -19.19 36.68 2.28
N ARG A 708 -20.26 37.57 2.40
CA ARG A 708 -21.44 37.39 1.52
C ARG A 708 -21.39 38.37 0.36
N ARG A 709 -20.30 38.93 0.27
CA ARG A 709 -20.21 39.95 -0.80
C ARG A 709 -20.15 39.28 -2.17
N GLU A 710 -20.71 40.07 -3.11
CA GLU A 710 -20.64 39.55 -4.50
C GLU A 710 -19.28 39.88 -5.13
N LEU A 711 -18.77 38.83 -5.79
CA LEU A 711 -17.47 39.08 -6.45
C LEU A 711 -17.66 39.28 -7.96
N GLU A 712 -16.85 40.26 -8.43
CA GLU A 712 -16.97 40.50 -9.88
C GLU A 712 -15.82 39.81 -10.63
N VAL A 713 -15.98 38.49 -10.77
CA VAL A 713 -14.97 37.73 -11.54
C VAL A 713 -15.59 37.31 -12.88
N ARG A 714 -14.86 37.68 -13.94
CA ARG A 714 -15.49 37.50 -15.26
C ARG A 714 -14.69 36.49 -16.08
N VAL A 715 -15.51 35.57 -16.75
CA VAL A 715 -14.93 34.71 -17.80
C VAL A 715 -15.68 34.93 -19.11
N ASP A 716 -15.02 35.41 -20.20
CA ASP A 716 -15.61 35.66 -21.52
C ASP A 716 -16.80 36.62 -21.41
N ASN A 717 -16.68 37.62 -20.50
CA ASN A 717 -17.65 38.74 -20.36
C ASN A 717 -18.90 38.30 -19.58
N LYS A 718 -18.78 37.08 -18.97
CA LYS A 718 -19.86 36.63 -18.06
C LYS A 718 -19.31 36.54 -16.63
N CYS A 719 -20.17 37.04 -15.72
CA CYS A 719 -19.73 37.03 -14.31
C CYS A 719 -20.07 35.67 -13.66
N LEU A 720 -19.03 35.19 -12.98
CA LEU A 720 -19.26 33.90 -12.32
C LEU A 720 -20.23 34.09 -11.15
N GLU A 721 -21.00 33.04 -10.99
CA GLU A 721 -21.95 33.10 -9.86
C GLU A 721 -21.21 32.90 -8.53
N VAL A 722 -21.57 33.75 -7.55
CA VAL A 722 -20.94 33.58 -6.22
C VAL A 722 -21.85 32.68 -5.36
N GLN A 723 -21.20 31.60 -4.91
CA GLN A 723 -21.94 30.67 -4.04
C GLN A 723 -21.35 30.72 -2.62
N GLN A 724 -22.21 30.67 -1.65
CA GLN A 724 -21.76 30.79 -0.24
C GLN A 724 -21.18 29.46 0.26
N ALA A 725 -21.66 28.43 -0.32
CA ALA A 725 -21.11 27.11 0.08
C ALA A 725 -20.85 26.26 -1.16
N PRO A 726 -19.76 26.61 -1.80
CA PRO A 726 -19.49 25.87 -3.03
C PRO A 726 -19.04 24.43 -2.75
N LYS A 727 -19.49 23.57 -3.71
CA LYS A 727 -19.10 22.15 -3.57
C LYS A 727 -17.76 21.91 -4.30
N TYR A 728 -16.85 21.42 -3.53
CA TYR A 728 -15.55 21.05 -4.14
C TYR A 728 -15.14 19.65 -3.70
N LEU A 729 -14.99 18.75 -4.76
CA LEU A 729 -14.63 17.32 -4.58
C LEU A 729 -15.56 16.64 -3.60
N GLY A 730 -16.83 17.14 -3.73
CA GLY A 730 -17.86 16.37 -2.98
C GLY A 730 -18.11 16.96 -1.58
N VAL A 731 -17.31 18.09 -1.24
CA VAL A 731 -17.54 18.69 0.10
C VAL A 731 -18.00 20.14 -0.08
N ARG A 732 -19.01 20.45 0.80
CA ARG A 732 -19.46 21.86 0.74
C ARG A 732 -18.68 22.71 1.75
N LEU A 733 -18.16 23.72 1.12
CA LEU A 733 -17.33 24.58 1.99
C LEU A 733 -18.05 25.91 2.25
N ASP A 734 -18.60 25.96 3.49
CA ASP A 734 -19.28 27.24 3.80
C ASP A 734 -18.27 28.29 4.27
N TRP A 735 -18.66 29.56 4.26
CA TRP A 735 -17.68 30.64 4.51
C TRP A 735 -17.15 30.58 5.95
N THR A 736 -17.98 29.91 6.84
CA THR A 736 -17.47 29.76 8.23
C THR A 736 -16.66 28.47 8.37
N LEU A 737 -16.61 27.71 7.31
CA LEU A 737 -15.95 26.39 7.30
C LEU A 737 -16.43 25.51 8.45
N SER A 738 -17.64 25.70 8.89
CA SER A 738 -18.26 24.85 9.91
C SER A 738 -18.74 23.52 9.32
N PHE A 739 -18.94 23.41 8.03
CA PHE A 739 -19.36 22.20 7.31
C PHE A 739 -20.78 21.79 7.70
N LYS A 740 -21.52 22.71 8.25
CA LYS A 740 -22.87 22.38 8.72
C LYS A 740 -23.76 21.95 7.55
N GLN A 741 -23.75 22.76 6.55
CA GLN A 741 -24.60 22.40 5.39
C GLN A 741 -24.18 21.05 4.80
N HIS A 742 -22.85 20.81 4.73
CA HIS A 742 -22.39 19.49 4.22
C HIS A 742 -22.90 18.35 5.10
N LEU A 743 -22.85 18.60 6.37
CA LEU A 743 -23.26 17.51 7.29
C LEU A 743 -24.77 17.26 7.17
N GLU A 744 -25.53 18.32 6.95
CA GLU A 744 -26.98 18.11 6.79
C GLU A 744 -27.29 17.31 5.52
N GLU A 745 -26.55 17.53 4.49
CA GLU A 745 -26.77 16.77 3.24
C GLU A 745 -26.34 15.30 3.42
N VAL A 746 -25.19 15.18 4.08
CA VAL A 746 -24.75 13.78 4.31
C VAL A 746 -25.77 13.04 5.19
N LYS A 747 -26.26 13.81 6.22
CA LYS A 747 -27.31 13.20 7.08
C LYS A 747 -28.53 12.76 6.24
N ALA A 748 -28.93 13.66 5.41
CA ALA A 748 -30.11 13.31 4.58
C ALA A 748 -29.83 12.09 3.70
N LYS A 749 -28.63 12.03 3.13
CA LYS A 749 -28.25 10.89 2.26
C LYS A 749 -28.22 9.59 3.07
N VAL A 750 -27.66 9.70 4.26
CA VAL A 750 -27.53 8.47 5.09
C VAL A 750 -28.93 8.03 5.55
N THR A 751 -29.74 9.00 5.91
CA THR A 751 -31.10 8.66 6.38
C THR A 751 -31.89 7.92 5.29
N SER A 752 -31.77 8.41 4.08
CA SER A 752 -32.49 7.71 2.97
C SER A 752 -31.99 6.28 2.81
N ARG A 753 -30.74 6.05 2.95
CA ARG A 753 -30.17 4.70 2.74
C ARG A 753 -30.49 3.80 3.93
N VAL A 754 -30.52 4.40 5.09
CA VAL A 754 -30.92 3.62 6.28
C VAL A 754 -32.38 3.20 6.14
N ALA A 755 -33.16 4.11 5.66
CA ALA A 755 -34.58 3.76 5.45
C ALA A 755 -34.71 2.54 4.52
N LEU A 756 -33.81 2.44 3.55
CA LEU A 756 -33.83 1.27 2.65
C LEU A 756 -33.46 -0.01 3.40
N ILE A 757 -32.46 0.20 4.28
CA ILE A 757 -32.03 -1.00 5.04
C ILE A 757 -33.15 -1.43 5.98
N ARG A 758 -33.85 -0.49 6.50
CA ARG A 758 -34.95 -0.79 7.43
C ARG A 758 -36.06 -1.58 6.72
N ARG A 759 -36.21 -1.27 5.46
CA ARG A 759 -37.26 -2.00 4.70
C ARG A 759 -36.84 -3.44 4.41
N LEU A 760 -35.55 -3.63 4.52
CA LEU A 760 -35.03 -4.98 4.25
C LEU A 760 -34.85 -5.76 5.55
N ALA A 761 -35.17 -4.99 6.65
CA ALA A 761 -34.90 -5.63 7.96
C ALA A 761 -36.22 -5.84 8.71
N GLY A 762 -36.78 -7.14 8.56
CA GLY A 762 -38.03 -7.43 9.31
C GLY A 762 -37.75 -8.50 10.38
N THR A 763 -38.58 -8.51 11.50
CA THR A 763 -38.44 -9.44 12.66
C THR A 763 -38.89 -10.85 12.29
N THR A 764 -39.72 -10.97 11.17
CA THR A 764 -40.22 -12.32 10.80
C THR A 764 -39.93 -12.58 9.32
N TRP A 765 -39.40 -11.53 8.52
CA TRP A 765 -39.15 -11.57 7.06
C TRP A 765 -38.08 -10.51 6.72
N GLY A 766 -37.04 -10.91 5.95
CA GLY A 766 -35.98 -9.92 5.61
C GLY A 766 -34.66 -10.63 5.31
N ALA A 767 -33.73 -9.78 4.81
CA ALA A 767 -32.40 -10.28 4.40
C ALA A 767 -31.59 -10.77 5.61
N SER A 768 -30.79 -11.82 5.36
CA SER A 768 -29.96 -12.39 6.44
C SER A 768 -29.09 -11.32 7.11
N ALA A 769 -28.72 -11.55 8.31
CA ALA A 769 -27.88 -10.62 9.10
C ALA A 769 -26.58 -10.26 8.35
N LYS A 770 -26.04 -11.28 7.74
CA LYS A 770 -24.81 -11.02 6.96
C LYS A 770 -25.08 -10.06 5.79
N THR A 771 -26.11 -10.21 5.13
CA THR A 771 -26.46 -9.34 3.98
C THR A 771 -26.80 -7.93 4.45
N LEU A 772 -27.44 -7.86 5.57
CA LEU A 772 -27.79 -6.52 6.09
C LEU A 772 -26.53 -5.79 6.56
N ARG A 773 -25.60 -6.59 7.08
CA ARG A 773 -24.34 -5.95 7.52
C ARG A 773 -23.52 -5.48 6.31
N ILE A 774 -23.44 -6.34 5.37
CA ILE A 774 -22.66 -5.96 4.17
C ILE A 774 -23.35 -4.77 3.47
N SER A 775 -24.65 -4.82 3.41
CA SER A 775 -25.39 -3.74 2.71
C SER A 775 -25.29 -2.44 3.49
N THR A 776 -25.28 -2.56 4.80
CA THR A 776 -25.13 -1.34 5.61
C THR A 776 -23.72 -0.76 5.44
N GLN A 777 -22.73 -1.62 5.41
CA GLN A 777 -21.36 -1.11 5.21
C GLN A 777 -21.21 -0.51 3.80
N ALA A 778 -21.83 -1.09 2.91
CA ALA A 778 -21.62 -0.65 1.51
C ALA A 778 -22.46 0.61 1.22
N LEU A 779 -23.61 0.72 1.75
CA LEU A 779 -24.53 1.77 1.26
C LEU A 779 -24.60 2.92 2.27
N VAL A 780 -24.47 2.54 3.60
CA VAL A 780 -24.67 3.61 4.61
C VAL A 780 -23.31 4.12 5.07
N PHE A 781 -22.38 3.21 5.37
CA PHE A 781 -21.09 3.68 5.92
C PHE A 781 -20.23 4.31 4.82
N SER A 782 -20.35 3.73 3.66
CA SER A 782 -19.55 4.34 2.58
C SER A 782 -19.99 5.78 2.30
N ALA A 783 -21.23 6.09 2.49
CA ALA A 783 -21.72 7.48 2.28
C ALA A 783 -21.43 8.34 3.53
N ALA A 784 -21.53 7.69 4.74
CA ALA A 784 -21.34 8.47 5.97
C ALA A 784 -19.86 8.81 6.17
N GLU A 785 -19.02 7.99 5.60
CA GLU A 785 -17.58 8.17 5.91
C GLU A 785 -16.91 8.99 4.82
N TYR A 786 -17.57 9.08 3.72
CA TYR A 786 -16.93 9.84 2.63
C TYR A 786 -17.01 11.35 2.93
N CYS A 787 -15.74 12.01 3.29
CA CYS A 787 -15.53 13.46 3.46
C CYS A 787 -16.27 13.98 4.69
N ALA A 788 -16.53 13.01 5.72
CA ALA A 788 -17.10 13.43 7.01
C ALA A 788 -16.02 14.11 7.87
N PRO A 789 -16.02 15.48 8.05
CA PRO A 789 -15.01 16.19 8.84
C PRO A 789 -14.74 15.49 10.18
#